data_AF-A0A453SR81-F1
#
_entry.id   AF-A0A453SR81-F1
#
_cell.length_a   1.000
_cell.length_b   1.000
_cell.length_c   1.000
_cell.angle_alpha   90.00
_cell.angle_beta   90.00
_cell.angle_gamma   90.00
#
_symmetry.space_group_name_H-M   'P 1'
#
loop_
_entity.id
_entity.type
_entity.pdbx_description
1 polymer ?
#
loop_
_entity_poly.entity_id
_entity_poly.type
_entity_poly.pdbx_seq_one_letter_code
_entity_poly.pdbx_strand_id
1 'polypeptide(L)'
;GAPRQAASPARAAPPRVAAAAPRRAAPAPPPSSRALLAPPRGRRLLPVPPAPPQPPRGLLVRLPLPAHSLPYLLSRLLRRLAALPPPHAPLPYALSVFSAHSPPDPFLAAALLRFALLTQPPLSPFRLFSRLLHTPRGELPFLPFAFSPLAKSAAAARSLPAAQAAHAVSILLGGFDKHRFVENSLIGAYVACGDVGAARKVFDEMVVKDVISWTSIVVAYSKSGDMGCAEEVFAQCPVKDMVAWTAMLTGYAQNSMPAKALEVFDRMATIGMGIDEVSLTGAISACAQLGAVRRAAWVQEIAERNGFGQNVIVGSGLVDMYAKCGLIDEARSVFDGMQEKNVYTYSSMIVGLASHGRAKEAIALFKDMVRRADVVPNHVTFIGLLTACSHAGMVRDGHFYFAQMKDKYGILPSADHYTCMVDLLGRAGLVDEALDLVRSMIVEPHGGVWGALLGACRIHGNTDVAKVAAEHLFKLEPEGIGNYVLLSNTLASAGKWDEVSKVRKLMRTRGLKKDPAVSSFEGRDGLVHQFFAGDNSHPKTNEIKKALLELAAKLKHAGYVPILTSIVYDVSDGEKERLLMGHSEKLALSFGLLTLGSRCTIRIVKNLRICDDCHLFMRLASRIEQAEIIVRDNMRFHHFKDGECSCGGFW
;
A
#
# COMPACT_ATOMS: atom_id res chain seq x y z
N GLY A 1 -66.97 -20.49 30.03
CA GLY A 1 -67.93 -20.17 28.96
C GLY A 1 -67.18 -19.52 27.82
N ALA A 2 -67.27 -20.11 26.63
CA ALA A 2 -66.96 -19.45 25.34
C ALA A 2 -68.29 -18.91 24.75
N PRO A 3 -68.42 -18.38 23.49
CA PRO A 3 -67.43 -17.96 22.47
C PRO A 3 -67.86 -16.73 21.57
N ARG A 4 -67.09 -16.50 20.47
CA ARG A 4 -67.43 -15.94 19.11
C ARG A 4 -67.40 -14.42 18.86
N GLN A 5 -67.26 -13.89 17.64
CA GLN A 5 -66.50 -14.11 16.38
C GLN A 5 -67.05 -13.09 15.33
N ALA A 6 -66.23 -12.72 14.32
CA ALA A 6 -66.59 -12.14 12.99
C ALA A 6 -67.05 -10.65 12.93
N ALA A 7 -66.94 -9.85 11.85
CA ALA A 7 -66.19 -9.78 10.58
C ALA A 7 -66.63 -8.49 9.81
N SER A 8 -65.76 -7.92 8.96
CA SER A 8 -66.00 -6.95 7.85
C SER A 8 -66.41 -5.48 8.18
N PRO A 9 -66.01 -4.50 7.33
CA PRO A 9 -66.88 -4.08 6.21
C PRO A 9 -66.14 -3.71 4.90
N ALA A 10 -66.96 -3.53 3.86
CA ALA A 10 -66.62 -3.33 2.46
C ALA A 10 -66.63 -1.86 1.98
N ARG A 11 -65.92 -1.64 0.86
CA ARG A 11 -66.14 -0.69 -0.27
C ARG A 11 -66.63 0.74 -0.01
N ALA A 12 -65.83 1.71 -0.45
CA ALA A 12 -66.29 2.86 -1.25
C ALA A 12 -65.10 3.53 -2.00
N ALA A 13 -65.30 3.81 -3.30
CA ALA A 13 -64.42 4.63 -4.14
C ALA A 13 -64.77 6.12 -4.01
N PRO A 14 -63.84 7.02 -4.39
CA PRO A 14 -64.23 8.14 -5.26
C PRO A 14 -63.17 8.48 -6.35
N PRO A 15 -63.51 9.36 -7.32
CA PRO A 15 -62.83 9.47 -8.61
C PRO A 15 -61.67 10.47 -8.59
N ARG A 16 -60.71 10.33 -9.51
CA ARG A 16 -59.77 11.42 -9.83
C ARG A 16 -59.62 11.62 -11.33
N VAL A 17 -59.80 12.89 -11.66
CA VAL A 17 -59.80 13.57 -12.96
C VAL A 17 -58.37 13.70 -13.49
N ALA A 18 -58.28 13.72 -14.81
CA ALA A 18 -57.09 13.93 -15.63
C ALA A 18 -56.28 15.19 -15.24
N ALA A 19 -54.95 15.09 -15.27
CA ALA A 19 -54.06 16.23 -15.35
C ALA A 19 -52.87 15.90 -16.29
N ALA A 20 -52.67 16.79 -17.24
CA ALA A 20 -51.78 16.67 -18.38
C ALA A 20 -50.29 16.78 -18.02
N ALA A 21 -49.46 16.14 -18.84
CA ALA A 21 -48.01 16.18 -18.81
C ALA A 21 -47.45 17.58 -19.18
N PRO A 22 -46.33 18.02 -18.57
CA PRO A 22 -45.61 19.18 -19.05
C PRO A 22 -44.70 18.81 -20.22
N ARG A 23 -44.94 19.44 -21.38
CA ARG A 23 -44.03 19.45 -22.53
C ARG A 23 -42.69 20.10 -22.13
N ARG A 24 -41.57 19.40 -22.33
CA ARG A 24 -40.23 20.01 -22.41
C ARG A 24 -39.64 19.78 -23.79
N ALA A 25 -39.09 20.87 -24.32
CA ALA A 25 -38.69 21.06 -25.71
C ALA A 25 -37.46 20.25 -26.13
N ALA A 26 -37.43 19.89 -27.41
CA ALA A 26 -36.28 19.28 -28.10
C ALA A 26 -35.20 20.34 -28.42
N PRO A 27 -33.90 19.99 -28.42
CA PRO A 27 -32.85 20.86 -28.94
C PRO A 27 -32.70 20.70 -30.47
N ALA A 28 -32.52 21.84 -31.15
CA ALA A 28 -32.38 22.01 -32.59
C ALA A 28 -30.97 21.65 -33.12
N PRO A 29 -30.81 21.32 -34.42
CA PRO A 29 -29.52 20.98 -35.03
C PRO A 29 -28.73 22.24 -35.47
N PRO A 30 -27.38 22.18 -35.55
CA PRO A 30 -26.58 23.29 -36.05
C PRO A 30 -26.60 23.38 -37.59
N PRO A 31 -26.40 24.59 -38.16
CA PRO A 31 -26.63 24.85 -39.57
C PRO A 31 -25.42 24.51 -40.45
N SER A 32 -25.73 24.04 -41.66
CA SER A 32 -24.84 23.94 -42.80
C SER A 32 -24.69 25.30 -43.52
N SER A 33 -23.48 25.72 -43.86
CA SER A 33 -23.27 26.70 -44.93
C SER A 33 -21.98 26.43 -45.70
N ARG A 34 -22.15 26.26 -47.02
CA ARG A 34 -21.14 26.34 -48.08
C ARG A 34 -21.23 27.76 -48.65
N ALA A 35 -20.10 28.46 -48.81
CA ALA A 35 -19.61 29.05 -50.07
C ALA A 35 -18.63 30.24 -49.87
N LEU A 36 -17.41 30.03 -50.41
CA LEU A 36 -16.58 30.94 -51.23
C LEU A 36 -16.18 32.34 -50.73
N LEU A 37 -14.85 32.58 -50.59
CA LEU A 37 -14.09 33.64 -51.30
C LEU A 37 -12.55 33.52 -51.09
N ALA A 38 -11.79 34.20 -51.95
CA ALA A 38 -10.43 33.95 -52.47
C ALA A 38 -9.23 34.41 -51.57
N PRO A 39 -7.95 34.13 -51.94
CA PRO A 39 -6.81 34.01 -51.02
C PRO A 39 -5.87 35.23 -50.97
N PRO A 40 -4.94 35.31 -49.99
CA PRO A 40 -3.71 36.08 -50.14
C PRO A 40 -2.49 35.18 -50.33
N ARG A 41 -1.60 35.68 -51.19
CA ARG A 41 -0.35 35.08 -51.66
C ARG A 41 0.73 35.02 -50.57
N GLY A 42 1.56 33.99 -50.68
CA GLY A 42 2.99 34.08 -50.38
C GLY A 42 3.42 33.59 -49.00
N ARG A 43 3.96 32.36 -48.94
CA ARG A 43 5.12 32.01 -48.11
C ARG A 43 5.74 30.68 -48.58
N ARG A 44 7.05 30.76 -48.79
CA ARG A 44 8.06 29.79 -49.27
C ARG A 44 7.73 28.30 -49.06
N LEU A 45 7.93 27.52 -50.14
CA LEU A 45 7.99 26.06 -50.13
C LEU A 45 9.13 25.58 -49.22
N LEU A 46 8.78 24.86 -48.14
CA LEU A 46 9.69 23.95 -47.45
C LEU A 46 9.85 22.67 -48.31
N PRO A 47 11.02 22.03 -48.33
CA PRO A 47 11.24 20.82 -49.12
C PRO A 47 10.31 19.70 -48.66
N VAL A 48 9.71 19.02 -49.63
CA VAL A 48 8.87 17.83 -49.46
C VAL A 48 9.67 16.77 -48.69
N PRO A 49 9.13 16.17 -47.61
CA PRO A 49 9.80 15.06 -46.94
C PRO A 49 9.94 13.88 -47.92
N PRO A 50 11.03 13.09 -47.85
CA PRO A 50 11.21 11.96 -48.76
C PRO A 50 10.03 10.99 -48.62
N ALA A 51 9.62 10.42 -49.75
CA ALA A 51 8.58 9.40 -49.82
C ALA A 51 8.85 8.26 -48.82
N PRO A 52 7.81 7.67 -48.20
CA PRO A 52 8.00 6.57 -47.27
C PRO A 52 8.72 5.41 -47.97
N PRO A 53 9.62 4.68 -47.28
CA PRO A 53 10.32 3.56 -47.87
C PRO A 53 9.32 2.51 -48.37
N GLN A 54 9.55 1.99 -49.58
CA GLN A 54 8.76 0.87 -50.12
C GLN A 54 8.79 -0.31 -49.13
N PRO A 55 7.69 -1.06 -48.98
CA PRO A 55 7.69 -2.24 -48.12
C PRO A 55 8.75 -3.23 -48.62
N PRO A 56 9.48 -3.91 -47.72
CA PRO A 56 10.51 -4.85 -48.12
C PRO A 56 9.87 -5.93 -49.01
N ARG A 57 10.51 -6.22 -50.15
CA ARG A 57 10.13 -7.32 -51.04
C ARG A 57 10.07 -8.59 -50.21
N GLY A 58 8.85 -9.09 -49.96
CA GLY A 58 8.65 -10.30 -49.18
C GLY A 58 9.38 -11.48 -49.81
N LEU A 59 10.15 -12.22 -49.02
CA LEU A 59 10.76 -13.47 -49.45
C LEU A 59 9.63 -14.51 -49.59
N LEU A 60 9.30 -14.91 -50.82
CA LEU A 60 8.30 -15.96 -51.06
C LEU A 60 8.96 -17.33 -50.87
N VAL A 61 8.92 -17.88 -49.66
CA VAL A 61 9.42 -19.23 -49.37
C VAL A 61 8.31 -20.24 -49.65
N ARG A 62 8.44 -21.03 -50.73
CA ARG A 62 7.56 -22.18 -51.00
C ARG A 62 8.09 -23.38 -50.22
N LEU A 63 7.42 -23.73 -49.11
CA LEU A 63 7.72 -24.94 -48.36
C LEU A 63 6.78 -26.08 -48.83
N PRO A 64 7.30 -27.24 -49.24
CA PRO A 64 6.48 -28.41 -49.57
C PRO A 64 6.03 -29.06 -48.26
N LEU A 65 4.96 -28.53 -47.66
CA LEU A 65 4.42 -29.04 -46.41
C LEU A 65 3.21 -29.95 -46.66
N PRO A 66 3.07 -31.06 -45.91
CA PRO A 66 1.87 -31.86 -45.97
C PRO A 66 0.65 -31.03 -45.59
N ALA A 67 -0.43 -31.11 -46.36
CA ALA A 67 -1.64 -30.30 -46.17
C ALA A 67 -2.23 -30.43 -44.75
N HIS A 68 -2.08 -31.60 -44.11
CA HIS A 68 -2.58 -31.88 -42.76
C HIS A 68 -1.74 -31.24 -41.63
N SER A 69 -0.48 -30.88 -41.87
CA SER A 69 0.39 -30.24 -40.85
C SER A 69 0.41 -28.71 -40.95
N LEU A 70 -0.18 -28.16 -42.02
CA LEU A 70 -0.10 -26.75 -42.34
C LEU A 70 -0.73 -25.84 -41.26
N PRO A 71 -1.95 -26.07 -40.73
CA PRO A 71 -2.53 -25.20 -39.70
C PRO A 71 -1.70 -25.16 -38.40
N TYR A 72 -1.18 -26.32 -37.99
CA TYR A 72 -0.30 -26.42 -36.82
C TYR A 72 0.98 -25.61 -37.00
N LEU A 73 1.65 -25.71 -38.16
CA LEU A 73 2.87 -24.95 -38.45
C LEU A 73 2.61 -23.45 -38.53
N LEU A 74 1.53 -23.03 -39.19
CA LEU A 74 1.12 -21.62 -39.25
C LEU A 74 0.76 -21.08 -37.86
N SER A 75 0.14 -21.88 -36.99
CA SER A 75 -0.14 -21.49 -35.60
C SER A 75 1.15 -21.28 -34.78
N ARG A 76 2.19 -22.10 -35.01
CA ARG A 76 3.51 -21.93 -34.36
C ARG A 76 4.24 -20.72 -34.92
N LEU A 77 4.13 -20.45 -36.22
CA LEU A 77 4.68 -19.25 -36.85
C LEU A 77 4.07 -17.99 -36.22
N LEU A 78 2.74 -17.90 -36.13
CA LEU A 78 2.06 -16.78 -35.46
C LEU A 78 2.51 -16.62 -34.01
N ARG A 79 2.67 -17.72 -33.27
CA ARG A 79 3.17 -17.68 -31.89
C ARG A 79 4.60 -17.14 -31.79
N ARG A 80 5.49 -17.54 -32.71
CA ARG A 80 6.87 -17.04 -32.77
C ARG A 80 6.91 -15.56 -33.14
N LEU A 81 6.12 -15.14 -34.12
CA LEU A 81 6.02 -13.75 -34.53
C LEU A 81 5.48 -12.84 -33.41
N ALA A 82 4.51 -13.33 -32.63
CA ALA A 82 4.00 -12.62 -31.46
C ALA A 82 5.04 -12.49 -30.32
N ALA A 83 6.01 -13.41 -30.25
CA ALA A 83 7.05 -13.43 -29.24
C ALA A 83 8.28 -12.58 -29.60
N LEU A 84 8.34 -12.04 -30.82
CA LEU A 84 9.43 -11.13 -31.23
C LEU A 84 9.30 -9.79 -30.49
N PRO A 85 10.42 -9.17 -30.07
CA PRO A 85 10.38 -7.85 -29.45
C PRO A 85 9.85 -6.79 -30.43
N PRO A 86 9.32 -5.66 -29.93
CA PRO A 86 8.84 -4.58 -30.79
C PRO A 86 9.93 -4.06 -31.76
N PRO A 87 9.58 -3.70 -33.01
CA PRO A 87 8.23 -3.67 -33.58
C PRO A 87 7.74 -5.07 -33.99
N HIS A 88 6.55 -5.42 -33.52
CA HIS A 88 5.93 -6.70 -33.85
C HIS A 88 5.53 -6.78 -35.33
N ALA A 89 5.36 -8.01 -35.83
CA ALA A 89 4.79 -8.22 -37.16
C ALA A 89 3.42 -7.52 -37.28
N PRO A 90 3.10 -6.90 -38.42
CA PRO A 90 1.84 -6.18 -38.58
C PRO A 90 0.66 -7.16 -38.60
N LEU A 91 -0.45 -6.81 -37.93
CA LEU A 91 -1.68 -7.62 -37.93
C LEU A 91 -2.18 -8.01 -39.35
N PRO A 92 -2.10 -7.14 -40.38
CA PRO A 92 -2.37 -7.53 -41.77
C PRO A 92 -1.56 -8.73 -42.27
N TYR A 93 -0.30 -8.86 -41.86
CA TYR A 93 0.52 -10.02 -42.21
C TYR A 93 0.00 -11.28 -41.52
N ALA A 94 -0.31 -11.22 -40.21
CA ALA A 94 -0.90 -12.35 -39.50
C ALA A 94 -2.26 -12.77 -40.08
N LEU A 95 -3.09 -11.80 -40.53
CA LEU A 95 -4.34 -12.06 -41.24
C LEU A 95 -4.10 -12.74 -42.59
N SER A 96 -3.06 -12.36 -43.33
CA SER A 96 -2.70 -13.00 -44.61
C SER A 96 -2.28 -14.47 -44.41
N VAL A 97 -1.55 -14.75 -43.32
CA VAL A 97 -1.17 -16.11 -42.91
C VAL A 97 -2.41 -16.93 -42.56
N PHE A 98 -3.40 -16.34 -41.89
CA PHE A 98 -4.68 -16.98 -41.58
C PHE A 98 -5.50 -17.27 -42.85
N SER A 99 -5.62 -16.30 -43.76
CA SER A 99 -6.39 -16.44 -45.00
C SER A 99 -5.75 -17.38 -46.04
N ALA A 100 -4.48 -17.75 -45.87
CA ALA A 100 -3.77 -18.66 -46.77
C ALA A 100 -4.27 -20.12 -46.68
N HIS A 101 -5.03 -20.48 -45.64
CA HIS A 101 -5.62 -21.81 -45.49
C HIS A 101 -7.12 -21.78 -45.81
N SER A 102 -7.61 -22.76 -46.58
CA SER A 102 -9.03 -22.94 -46.91
C SER A 102 -9.40 -24.42 -46.82
N PRO A 103 -10.43 -24.82 -46.05
CA PRO A 103 -11.31 -23.99 -45.19
C PRO A 103 -10.57 -23.37 -43.98
N PRO A 104 -11.13 -22.33 -43.33
CA PRO A 104 -10.49 -21.69 -42.18
C PRO A 104 -10.38 -22.64 -40.99
N ASP A 105 -9.20 -22.67 -40.35
CA ASP A 105 -8.90 -23.61 -39.25
C ASP A 105 -9.11 -22.96 -37.86
N PRO A 106 -9.85 -23.60 -36.94
CA PRO A 106 -10.10 -23.09 -35.59
C PRO A 106 -8.85 -22.89 -34.72
N PHE A 107 -7.83 -23.76 -34.85
CA PHE A 107 -6.58 -23.61 -34.08
C PHE A 107 -5.78 -22.40 -34.55
N LEU A 108 -5.77 -22.14 -35.87
CA LEU A 108 -5.15 -20.97 -36.47
C LEU A 108 -5.89 -19.68 -36.09
N ALA A 109 -7.23 -19.71 -35.99
CA ALA A 109 -8.03 -18.59 -35.51
C ALA A 109 -7.71 -18.24 -34.04
N ALA A 110 -7.61 -19.26 -33.17
CA ALA A 110 -7.22 -19.06 -31.77
C ALA A 110 -5.79 -18.51 -31.65
N ALA A 111 -4.85 -18.97 -32.51
CA ALA A 111 -3.50 -18.43 -32.56
C ALA A 111 -3.47 -16.96 -33.03
N LEU A 112 -4.31 -16.60 -33.99
CA LEU A 112 -4.47 -15.22 -34.45
C LEU A 112 -5.04 -14.30 -33.36
N LEU A 113 -6.02 -14.76 -32.56
CA LEU A 113 -6.53 -14.01 -31.41
C LEU A 113 -5.46 -13.81 -30.34
N ARG A 114 -4.63 -14.82 -30.07
CA ARG A 114 -3.46 -14.70 -29.17
C ARG A 114 -2.42 -13.73 -29.72
N PHE A 115 -2.15 -13.77 -31.02
CA PHE A 115 -1.29 -12.80 -31.68
C PHE A 115 -1.81 -11.37 -31.48
N ALA A 116 -3.12 -11.15 -31.68
CA ALA A 116 -3.73 -9.85 -31.45
C ALA A 116 -3.67 -9.41 -29.98
N LEU A 117 -3.91 -10.32 -29.02
CA LEU A 117 -3.78 -10.03 -27.59
C LEU A 117 -2.38 -9.52 -27.21
N LEU A 118 -1.34 -10.09 -27.81
CA LEU A 118 0.05 -9.76 -27.49
C LEU A 118 0.58 -8.54 -28.24
N THR A 119 0.05 -8.24 -29.43
CA THR A 119 0.65 -7.24 -30.33
C THR A 119 -0.23 -6.01 -30.56
N GLN A 120 -1.49 -6.02 -30.15
CA GLN A 120 -2.47 -4.96 -30.42
C GLN A 120 -3.05 -4.38 -29.11
N PRO A 121 -3.69 -3.19 -29.16
CA PRO A 121 -4.37 -2.63 -28.00
C PRO A 121 -5.38 -3.60 -27.37
N PRO A 122 -5.61 -3.55 -26.04
CA PRO A 122 -6.30 -4.60 -25.30
C PRO A 122 -7.67 -5.01 -25.83
N LEU A 123 -8.47 -4.13 -26.44
CA LEU A 123 -9.81 -4.45 -26.95
C LEU A 123 -9.86 -4.87 -28.43
N SER A 124 -8.74 -4.81 -29.15
CA SER A 124 -8.64 -5.24 -30.56
C SER A 124 -9.00 -6.72 -30.79
N PRO A 125 -8.67 -7.68 -29.90
CA PRO A 125 -9.07 -9.08 -30.04
C PRO A 125 -10.58 -9.28 -30.17
N PHE A 126 -11.41 -8.48 -29.48
CA PHE A 126 -12.88 -8.55 -29.62
C PHE A 126 -13.37 -8.16 -31.02
N ARG A 127 -12.77 -7.11 -31.62
CA ARG A 127 -13.09 -6.69 -32.99
C ARG A 127 -12.68 -7.75 -34.00
N LEU A 128 -11.50 -8.34 -33.81
CA LEU A 128 -11.01 -9.43 -34.64
C LEU A 128 -11.91 -10.66 -34.52
N PHE A 129 -12.30 -11.04 -33.30
CA PHE A 129 -13.21 -12.14 -33.04
C PHE A 129 -14.58 -11.94 -33.72
N SER A 130 -15.15 -10.74 -33.62
CA SER A 130 -16.38 -10.38 -34.32
C SER A 130 -16.24 -10.53 -35.84
N ARG A 131 -15.12 -10.09 -36.44
CA ARG A 131 -14.87 -10.29 -37.87
C ARG A 131 -14.78 -11.77 -38.25
N LEU A 132 -14.11 -12.59 -37.44
CA LEU A 132 -13.98 -14.02 -37.67
C LEU A 132 -15.34 -14.75 -37.62
N LEU A 133 -16.22 -14.34 -36.71
CA LEU A 133 -17.59 -14.89 -36.61
C LEU A 133 -18.44 -14.63 -37.87
N HIS A 134 -18.29 -13.46 -38.50
CA HIS A 134 -19.11 -13.07 -39.66
C HIS A 134 -18.50 -13.51 -41.00
N THR A 135 -17.52 -14.41 -40.99
CA THR A 135 -16.86 -14.85 -42.23
C THR A 135 -17.81 -15.80 -42.99
N PRO A 136 -18.21 -15.49 -44.24
CA PRO A 136 -19.30 -16.18 -44.94
C PRO A 136 -18.98 -17.60 -45.46
N ARG A 137 -17.88 -18.21 -45.03
CA ARG A 137 -17.39 -19.51 -45.54
C ARG A 137 -17.48 -20.58 -44.46
N GLY A 138 -18.69 -21.11 -44.25
CA GLY A 138 -18.98 -22.21 -43.31
C GLY A 138 -18.85 -21.79 -41.84
N GLU A 139 -19.75 -22.26 -40.99
CA GLU A 139 -19.68 -22.06 -39.54
C GLU A 139 -18.32 -22.57 -39.03
N LEU A 140 -17.41 -21.67 -38.67
CA LEU A 140 -16.16 -22.04 -38.01
C LEU A 140 -16.51 -22.61 -36.63
N PRO A 141 -16.26 -23.90 -36.34
CA PRO A 141 -16.43 -24.41 -34.98
C PRO A 141 -15.34 -23.78 -34.10
N PHE A 142 -15.71 -22.79 -33.28
CA PHE A 142 -14.76 -22.16 -32.36
C PHE A 142 -14.38 -23.14 -31.25
N LEU A 143 -13.08 -23.33 -31.07
CA LEU A 143 -12.57 -24.14 -29.95
C LEU A 143 -12.60 -23.32 -28.65
N PRO A 144 -12.75 -23.98 -27.48
CA PRO A 144 -12.75 -23.33 -26.17
C PRO A 144 -11.52 -22.43 -25.96
N PHE A 145 -10.38 -22.80 -26.55
CA PHE A 145 -9.11 -22.08 -26.46
C PHE A 145 -9.11 -20.67 -27.08
N ALA A 146 -10.13 -20.30 -27.86
CA ALA A 146 -10.30 -18.97 -28.45
C ALA A 146 -10.93 -17.95 -27.47
N PHE A 147 -11.70 -18.41 -26.48
CA PHE A 147 -12.35 -17.53 -25.48
C PHE A 147 -11.38 -17.07 -24.40
N SER A 148 -10.40 -17.89 -24.01
CA SER A 148 -9.36 -17.50 -23.04
C SER A 148 -8.61 -16.21 -23.45
N PRO A 149 -8.17 -16.04 -24.72
CA PRO A 149 -7.65 -14.77 -25.22
C PRO A 149 -8.59 -13.57 -25.04
N LEU A 150 -9.91 -13.73 -25.23
CA LEU A 150 -10.89 -12.66 -25.03
C LEU A 150 -11.02 -12.28 -23.55
N ALA A 151 -11.09 -13.27 -22.66
CA ALA A 151 -11.11 -13.04 -21.22
C ALA A 151 -9.82 -12.34 -20.75
N LYS A 152 -8.64 -12.78 -21.21
CA LYS A 152 -7.36 -12.12 -20.92
C LYS A 152 -7.26 -10.71 -21.51
N SER A 153 -7.84 -10.50 -22.69
CA SER A 153 -7.97 -9.18 -23.34
C SER A 153 -8.85 -8.24 -22.50
N ALA A 154 -9.97 -8.71 -21.98
CA ALA A 154 -10.82 -7.96 -21.05
C ALA A 154 -10.10 -7.63 -19.73
N ALA A 155 -9.35 -8.60 -19.18
CA ALA A 155 -8.53 -8.44 -17.99
C ALA A 155 -7.46 -7.34 -18.18
N ALA A 156 -6.74 -7.37 -19.31
CA ALA A 156 -5.74 -6.38 -19.67
C ALA A 156 -6.35 -4.98 -19.88
N ALA A 157 -7.57 -4.91 -20.41
CA ALA A 157 -8.33 -3.68 -20.57
C ALA A 157 -8.98 -3.19 -19.26
N ARG A 158 -9.00 -4.01 -18.20
CA ARG A 158 -9.80 -3.81 -16.97
C ARG A 158 -11.25 -3.40 -17.28
N SER A 159 -11.85 -4.02 -18.30
CA SER A 159 -13.19 -3.67 -18.79
C SER A 159 -14.21 -4.73 -18.38
N LEU A 160 -15.03 -4.40 -17.39
CA LEU A 160 -16.11 -5.28 -16.93
C LEU A 160 -17.11 -5.63 -18.06
N PRO A 161 -17.56 -4.69 -18.93
CA PRO A 161 -18.41 -5.04 -20.07
C PRO A 161 -17.74 -6.01 -21.04
N ALA A 162 -16.43 -5.88 -21.28
CA ALA A 162 -15.70 -6.81 -22.14
C ALA A 162 -15.58 -8.21 -21.50
N ALA A 163 -15.39 -8.29 -20.18
CA ALA A 163 -15.36 -9.56 -19.45
C ALA A 163 -16.73 -10.26 -19.51
N GLN A 164 -17.81 -9.50 -19.30
CA GLN A 164 -19.19 -9.99 -19.44
C GLN A 164 -19.50 -10.44 -20.88
N ALA A 165 -19.03 -9.70 -21.89
CA ALA A 165 -19.19 -10.09 -23.29
C ALA A 165 -18.42 -11.38 -23.60
N ALA A 166 -17.18 -11.53 -23.13
CA ALA A 166 -16.42 -12.76 -23.30
C ALA A 166 -17.13 -13.96 -22.64
N HIS A 167 -17.69 -13.77 -21.45
CA HIS A 167 -18.45 -14.79 -20.72
C HIS A 167 -19.76 -15.16 -21.42
N ALA A 168 -20.55 -14.17 -21.86
CA ALA A 168 -21.80 -14.41 -22.58
C ALA A 168 -21.56 -15.17 -23.88
N VAL A 169 -20.53 -14.77 -24.64
CA VAL A 169 -20.16 -15.42 -25.90
C VAL A 169 -19.71 -16.86 -25.68
N SER A 170 -18.97 -17.18 -24.61
CA SER A 170 -18.56 -18.56 -24.33
C SER A 170 -19.74 -19.48 -24.02
N ILE A 171 -20.81 -18.95 -23.43
CA ILE A 171 -22.06 -19.69 -23.20
C ILE A 171 -22.83 -19.86 -24.51
N LEU A 172 -23.04 -18.77 -25.25
CA LEU A 172 -23.88 -18.75 -26.47
C LEU A 172 -23.33 -19.60 -27.61
N LEU A 173 -22.00 -19.68 -27.77
CA LEU A 173 -21.37 -20.39 -28.89
C LEU A 173 -21.03 -21.86 -28.61
N GLY A 174 -21.39 -22.40 -27.44
CA GLY A 174 -21.49 -23.86 -27.26
C GLY A 174 -20.84 -24.46 -26.01
N GLY A 175 -21.41 -24.24 -24.82
CA GLY A 175 -21.19 -25.13 -23.65
C GLY A 175 -19.75 -25.21 -23.11
N PHE A 176 -18.89 -24.29 -23.56
CA PHE A 176 -17.48 -24.24 -23.21
C PHE A 176 -17.22 -23.53 -21.88
N ASP A 177 -18.29 -23.03 -21.25
CA ASP A 177 -18.39 -22.63 -19.85
C ASP A 177 -18.08 -23.76 -18.89
N LYS A 178 -18.03 -25.03 -19.34
CA LYS A 178 -17.63 -26.20 -18.52
C LYS A 178 -16.17 -26.63 -18.70
N HIS A 179 -15.36 -25.85 -19.43
CA HIS A 179 -13.93 -26.10 -19.56
C HIS A 179 -13.11 -25.26 -18.59
N ARG A 180 -12.43 -25.94 -17.68
CA ARG A 180 -11.56 -25.38 -16.64
C ARG A 180 -10.64 -24.24 -17.11
N PHE A 181 -10.04 -24.36 -18.29
CA PHE A 181 -9.15 -23.34 -18.84
C PHE A 181 -9.85 -22.02 -19.19
N VAL A 182 -11.09 -22.09 -19.68
CA VAL A 182 -11.92 -20.92 -20.01
C VAL A 182 -12.46 -20.31 -18.73
N GLU A 183 -13.02 -21.13 -17.83
CA GLU A 183 -13.51 -20.70 -16.51
C GLU A 183 -12.41 -20.01 -15.69
N ASN A 184 -11.20 -20.58 -15.62
CA ASN A 184 -10.05 -19.94 -14.96
C ASN A 184 -9.67 -18.60 -15.61
N SER A 185 -9.79 -18.49 -16.94
CA SER A 185 -9.53 -17.22 -17.64
C SER A 185 -10.61 -16.18 -17.35
N LEU A 186 -11.87 -16.61 -17.18
CA LEU A 186 -13.00 -15.75 -16.82
C LEU A 186 -12.92 -15.29 -15.37
N ILE A 187 -12.58 -16.18 -14.42
CA ILE A 187 -12.27 -15.81 -13.04
C ILE A 187 -11.19 -14.72 -13.04
N GLY A 188 -10.06 -14.96 -13.71
CA GLY A 188 -8.98 -13.96 -13.81
C GLY A 188 -9.42 -12.63 -14.42
N ALA A 189 -10.33 -12.65 -15.41
CA ALA A 189 -10.87 -11.44 -16.02
C ALA A 189 -11.76 -10.64 -15.07
N TYR A 190 -12.69 -11.30 -14.37
CA TYR A 190 -13.55 -10.65 -13.39
C TYR A 190 -12.75 -10.09 -12.20
N VAL A 191 -11.75 -10.84 -11.73
CA VAL A 191 -10.83 -10.39 -10.68
C VAL A 191 -10.05 -9.15 -11.11
N ALA A 192 -9.52 -9.13 -12.35
CA ALA A 192 -8.81 -7.96 -12.87
C ALA A 192 -9.71 -6.72 -13.05
N CYS A 193 -11.02 -6.93 -13.23
CA CYS A 193 -12.05 -5.89 -13.29
C CYS A 193 -12.60 -5.47 -11.91
N GLY A 194 -12.17 -6.13 -10.83
CA GLY A 194 -12.62 -5.83 -9.47
C GLY A 194 -13.97 -6.44 -9.07
N ASP A 195 -14.57 -7.29 -9.92
CA ASP A 195 -15.85 -7.95 -9.62
C ASP A 195 -15.62 -9.36 -9.05
N VAL A 196 -15.26 -9.40 -7.76
CA VAL A 196 -15.01 -10.66 -7.03
C VAL A 196 -16.28 -11.51 -6.92
N GLY A 197 -17.46 -10.89 -6.89
CA GLY A 197 -18.75 -11.58 -6.83
C GLY A 197 -19.02 -12.40 -8.09
N ALA A 198 -18.81 -11.81 -9.28
CA ALA A 198 -18.92 -12.54 -10.54
C ALA A 198 -17.85 -13.63 -10.67
N ALA A 199 -16.61 -13.36 -10.25
CA ALA A 199 -15.55 -14.36 -10.21
C ALA A 199 -15.94 -15.56 -9.33
N ARG A 200 -16.50 -15.31 -8.14
CA ARG A 200 -16.98 -16.35 -7.22
C ARG A 200 -18.12 -17.19 -7.83
N LYS A 201 -19.07 -16.56 -8.53
CA LYS A 201 -20.15 -17.30 -9.22
C LYS A 201 -19.60 -18.25 -10.28
N VAL A 202 -18.69 -17.76 -11.13
CA VAL A 202 -18.04 -18.62 -12.14
C VAL A 202 -17.34 -19.79 -11.45
N PHE A 203 -16.61 -19.53 -10.37
CA PHE A 203 -15.94 -20.57 -9.58
C PHE A 203 -16.92 -21.59 -9.01
N ASP A 204 -18.00 -21.16 -8.36
CA ASP A 204 -18.98 -22.05 -7.72
C ASP A 204 -19.64 -22.96 -8.76
N GLU A 205 -19.98 -22.44 -9.94
CA GLU A 205 -20.58 -23.16 -11.07
C GLU A 205 -19.61 -24.14 -11.77
N MET A 206 -18.29 -24.05 -11.52
CA MET A 206 -17.31 -24.96 -12.13
C MET A 206 -17.56 -26.42 -11.71
N VAL A 207 -17.70 -27.30 -12.70
CA VAL A 207 -17.90 -28.74 -12.49
C VAL A 207 -16.66 -29.40 -11.86
N VAL A 208 -15.47 -29.02 -12.31
CA VAL A 208 -14.19 -29.53 -11.80
C VAL A 208 -13.26 -28.36 -11.50
N LYS A 209 -12.97 -28.17 -10.21
CA LYS A 209 -12.07 -27.13 -9.72
C LYS A 209 -10.65 -27.67 -9.61
N ASP A 210 -9.69 -26.99 -10.21
CA ASP A 210 -8.26 -27.28 -10.07
C ASP A 210 -7.56 -26.28 -9.14
N VAL A 211 -6.30 -26.54 -8.81
CA VAL A 211 -5.53 -25.70 -7.88
C VAL A 211 -5.47 -24.23 -8.34
N ILE A 212 -5.47 -23.99 -9.66
CA ILE A 212 -5.49 -22.63 -10.24
C ILE A 212 -6.81 -21.94 -9.95
N SER A 213 -7.95 -22.62 -10.12
CA SER A 213 -9.28 -22.06 -9.81
C SER A 213 -9.39 -21.66 -8.33
N TRP A 214 -8.96 -22.54 -7.43
CA TRP A 214 -8.96 -22.29 -5.97
C TRP A 214 -8.07 -21.10 -5.61
N THR A 215 -6.82 -21.10 -6.10
CA THR A 215 -5.85 -20.06 -5.81
C THR A 215 -6.28 -18.70 -6.36
N SER A 216 -6.92 -18.68 -7.54
CA SER A 216 -7.42 -17.44 -8.16
C SER A 216 -8.48 -16.75 -7.30
N ILE A 217 -9.37 -17.51 -6.66
CA ILE A 217 -10.39 -16.96 -5.76
C ILE A 217 -9.81 -16.52 -4.42
N VAL A 218 -8.84 -17.26 -3.87
CA VAL A 218 -8.10 -16.82 -2.68
C VAL A 218 -7.44 -15.46 -2.95
N VAL A 219 -6.70 -15.33 -4.06
CA VAL A 219 -6.07 -14.07 -4.48
C VAL A 219 -7.11 -12.97 -4.72
N ALA A 220 -8.28 -13.30 -5.27
CA ALA A 220 -9.36 -12.35 -5.48
C ALA A 220 -9.85 -11.73 -4.16
N TYR A 221 -10.18 -12.58 -3.19
CA TYR A 221 -10.63 -12.13 -1.87
C TYR A 221 -9.54 -11.40 -1.09
N SER A 222 -8.29 -11.85 -1.17
CA SER A 222 -7.16 -11.13 -0.58
C SER A 222 -6.99 -9.73 -1.17
N LYS A 223 -7.15 -9.57 -2.50
CA LYS A 223 -7.05 -8.26 -3.15
C LYS A 223 -8.23 -7.34 -2.83
N SER A 224 -9.41 -7.87 -2.52
CA SER A 224 -10.57 -7.09 -2.07
C SER A 224 -10.58 -6.83 -0.56
N GLY A 225 -9.60 -7.36 0.18
CA GLY A 225 -9.48 -7.22 1.63
C GLY A 225 -10.41 -8.10 2.45
N ASP A 226 -11.14 -9.01 1.82
CA ASP A 226 -12.02 -9.96 2.51
C ASP A 226 -11.23 -11.24 2.86
N MET A 227 -10.37 -11.12 3.88
CA MET A 227 -9.56 -12.26 4.33
C MET A 227 -10.40 -13.38 4.96
N GLY A 228 -11.63 -13.10 5.39
CA GLY A 228 -12.54 -14.13 5.92
C GLY A 228 -12.99 -15.11 4.83
N CYS A 229 -13.46 -14.59 3.70
CA CYS A 229 -13.79 -15.43 2.55
C CYS A 229 -12.54 -16.12 1.95
N ALA A 230 -11.38 -15.44 1.96
CA ALA A 230 -10.13 -16.05 1.52
C ALA A 230 -9.75 -17.28 2.37
N GLU A 231 -9.86 -17.16 3.70
CA GLU A 231 -9.65 -18.27 4.66
C GLU A 231 -10.59 -19.44 4.39
N GLU A 232 -11.87 -19.15 4.18
CA GLU A 232 -12.90 -20.16 3.93
C GLU A 232 -12.59 -20.97 2.66
N VAL A 233 -12.32 -20.29 1.55
CA VAL A 233 -12.00 -20.92 0.26
C VAL A 233 -10.67 -21.68 0.35
N PHE A 234 -9.66 -21.12 1.02
CA PHE A 234 -8.40 -21.79 1.23
C PHE A 234 -8.57 -23.07 2.06
N ALA A 235 -9.36 -23.05 3.12
CA ALA A 235 -9.65 -24.23 3.95
C ALA A 235 -10.27 -25.36 3.13
N GLN A 236 -11.24 -25.04 2.27
CA GLN A 236 -11.92 -25.98 1.37
C GLN A 236 -11.04 -26.50 0.22
N CYS A 237 -9.91 -25.84 -0.08
CA CYS A 237 -9.00 -26.28 -1.13
C CYS A 237 -8.42 -27.67 -0.83
N PRO A 238 -8.67 -28.69 -1.68
CA PRO A 238 -8.30 -30.08 -1.39
C PRO A 238 -6.79 -30.32 -1.42
N VAL A 239 -6.07 -29.57 -2.26
CA VAL A 239 -4.61 -29.61 -2.38
C VAL A 239 -4.08 -28.19 -2.34
N LYS A 240 -3.40 -27.84 -1.25
CA LYS A 240 -2.81 -26.52 -1.04
C LYS A 240 -1.35 -26.57 -1.48
N ASP A 241 -1.08 -26.10 -2.69
CA ASP A 241 0.29 -26.01 -3.21
C ASP A 241 1.01 -24.75 -2.68
N MET A 242 2.29 -24.60 -3.03
CA MET A 242 3.10 -23.45 -2.63
C MET A 242 2.43 -22.11 -2.99
N VAL A 243 1.78 -22.04 -4.15
CA VAL A 243 1.15 -20.81 -4.65
C VAL A 243 -0.05 -20.43 -3.78
N ALA A 244 -0.90 -21.38 -3.40
CA ALA A 244 -2.04 -21.14 -2.52
C ALA A 244 -1.59 -20.65 -1.12
N TRP A 245 -0.55 -21.28 -0.56
CA TRP A 245 0.03 -20.85 0.72
C TRP A 245 0.63 -19.44 0.65
N THR A 246 1.38 -19.16 -0.41
CA THR A 246 1.98 -17.84 -0.68
C THR A 246 0.90 -16.76 -0.84
N ALA A 247 -0.22 -17.09 -1.49
CA ALA A 247 -1.36 -16.18 -1.64
C ALA A 247 -1.99 -15.82 -0.30
N MET A 248 -2.16 -16.77 0.62
CA MET A 248 -2.66 -16.49 1.97
C MET A 248 -1.67 -15.64 2.77
N LEU A 249 -0.39 -15.99 2.73
CA LEU A 249 0.68 -15.26 3.43
C LEU A 249 0.74 -13.79 2.99
N THR A 250 0.86 -13.56 1.68
CA THR A 250 0.91 -12.21 1.11
C THR A 250 -0.41 -11.46 1.30
N GLY A 251 -1.55 -12.16 1.19
CA GLY A 251 -2.88 -11.61 1.45
C GLY A 251 -3.03 -11.06 2.86
N TYR A 252 -2.62 -11.81 3.89
CA TYR A 252 -2.64 -11.29 5.26
C TYR A 252 -1.68 -10.12 5.47
N ALA A 253 -0.47 -10.19 4.91
CA ALA A 253 0.52 -9.12 5.04
C ALA A 253 0.05 -7.81 4.39
N GLN A 254 -0.66 -7.88 3.26
CA GLN A 254 -1.20 -6.71 2.54
C GLN A 254 -2.44 -6.13 3.22
N ASN A 255 -3.23 -6.94 3.93
CA ASN A 255 -4.45 -6.51 4.60
C ASN A 255 -4.26 -6.18 6.09
N SER A 256 -3.06 -5.73 6.47
CA SER A 256 -2.74 -5.31 7.85
C SER A 256 -2.99 -6.38 8.92
N MET A 257 -2.83 -7.67 8.56
CA MET A 257 -2.93 -8.80 9.49
C MET A 257 -1.58 -9.55 9.61
N PRO A 258 -0.47 -8.88 9.96
CA PRO A 258 0.87 -9.47 9.90
C PRO A 258 1.09 -10.62 10.89
N ALA A 259 0.34 -10.68 12.00
CA ALA A 259 0.43 -11.81 12.94
C ALA A 259 -0.02 -13.12 12.29
N LYS A 260 -1.19 -13.12 11.64
CA LYS A 260 -1.71 -14.26 10.88
C LYS A 260 -0.81 -14.61 9.70
N ALA A 261 -0.24 -13.61 9.01
CA ALA A 261 0.73 -13.84 7.94
C ALA A 261 1.90 -14.70 8.44
N LEU A 262 2.51 -14.35 9.57
CA LEU A 262 3.61 -15.11 10.13
C LEU A 262 3.20 -16.49 10.67
N GLU A 263 1.97 -16.67 11.16
CA GLU A 263 1.44 -18.01 11.49
C GLU A 263 1.28 -18.91 10.26
N VAL A 264 0.92 -18.34 9.11
CA VAL A 264 0.87 -19.07 7.85
C VAL A 264 2.28 -19.46 7.42
N PHE A 265 3.24 -18.53 7.50
CA PHE A 265 4.63 -18.81 7.14
C PHE A 265 5.29 -19.85 8.05
N ASP A 266 5.03 -19.80 9.36
CA ASP A 266 5.47 -20.82 10.33
C ASP A 266 4.89 -22.19 10.01
N ARG A 267 3.61 -22.25 9.66
CA ARG A 267 2.99 -23.48 9.17
C ARG A 267 3.68 -23.97 7.91
N MET A 268 3.89 -23.12 6.90
CA MET A 268 4.59 -23.49 5.65
C MET A 268 5.95 -24.13 5.94
N ALA A 269 6.75 -23.51 6.82
CA ALA A 269 8.05 -24.04 7.22
C ALA A 269 7.94 -25.39 7.96
N THR A 270 6.97 -25.52 8.86
CA THR A 270 6.75 -26.73 9.68
C THR A 270 6.35 -27.94 8.84
N ILE A 271 5.49 -27.75 7.84
CA ILE A 271 5.06 -28.84 6.93
C ILE A 271 6.08 -29.09 5.80
N GLY A 272 7.24 -28.41 5.81
CA GLY A 272 8.29 -28.58 4.81
C GLY A 272 7.88 -28.12 3.40
N MET A 273 6.94 -27.17 3.29
CA MET A 273 6.61 -26.59 2.00
C MET A 273 7.81 -25.81 1.47
N GLY A 274 8.06 -25.92 0.17
CA GLY A 274 9.09 -25.11 -0.47
C GLY A 274 8.80 -23.63 -0.25
N ILE A 275 9.82 -22.89 0.16
CA ILE A 275 9.74 -21.44 0.40
C ILE A 275 10.36 -20.75 -0.80
N ASP A 276 9.59 -19.88 -1.45
CA ASP A 276 10.06 -19.07 -2.57
C ASP A 276 10.32 -17.61 -2.15
N GLU A 277 10.85 -16.82 -3.09
CA GLU A 277 11.16 -15.40 -2.88
C GLU A 277 9.92 -14.60 -2.45
N VAL A 278 8.74 -14.93 -3.01
CA VAL A 278 7.47 -14.23 -2.73
C VAL A 278 6.97 -14.54 -1.31
N SER A 279 7.10 -15.79 -0.87
CA SER A 279 6.81 -16.19 0.50
C SER A 279 7.71 -15.48 1.50
N LEU A 280 9.02 -15.45 1.24
CA LEU A 280 9.98 -14.73 2.09
C LEU A 280 9.68 -13.25 2.19
N THR A 281 9.45 -12.57 1.05
CA THR A 281 9.12 -11.14 1.05
C THR A 281 7.80 -10.86 1.79
N GLY A 282 6.81 -11.74 1.70
CA GLY A 282 5.58 -11.68 2.51
C GLY A 282 5.84 -11.79 4.01
N ALA A 283 6.67 -12.75 4.44
CA ALA A 283 7.06 -12.93 5.84
C ALA A 283 7.89 -11.77 6.37
N ILE A 284 8.87 -11.30 5.60
CA ILE A 284 9.70 -10.12 5.91
C ILE A 284 8.81 -8.89 6.12
N SER A 285 7.87 -8.63 5.20
CA SER A 285 6.92 -7.52 5.32
C SER A 285 6.08 -7.63 6.60
N ALA A 286 5.60 -8.83 6.93
CA ALA A 286 4.82 -9.05 8.15
C ALA A 286 5.65 -8.84 9.43
N CYS A 287 6.91 -9.33 9.46
CA CYS A 287 7.85 -9.07 10.54
C CYS A 287 8.12 -7.57 10.72
N ALA A 288 8.35 -6.85 9.63
CA ALA A 288 8.60 -5.41 9.61
C ALA A 288 7.40 -4.61 10.16
N GLN A 289 6.18 -4.99 9.79
CA GLN A 289 4.95 -4.37 10.30
C GLN A 289 4.78 -4.56 11.81
N LEU A 290 5.10 -5.75 12.33
CA LEU A 290 5.01 -6.05 13.76
C LEU A 290 6.19 -5.52 14.58
N GLY A 291 7.34 -5.27 13.94
CA GLY A 291 8.59 -5.02 14.64
C GLY A 291 9.07 -6.24 15.44
N ALA A 292 8.74 -7.46 15.00
CA ALA A 292 8.98 -8.70 15.75
C ALA A 292 10.44 -9.15 15.67
N VAL A 293 11.25 -8.74 16.64
CA VAL A 293 12.72 -8.96 16.68
C VAL A 293 13.09 -10.44 16.60
N ARG A 294 12.43 -11.30 17.38
CA ARG A 294 12.77 -12.74 17.40
C ARG A 294 12.45 -13.43 16.08
N ARG A 295 11.36 -13.02 15.43
CA ARG A 295 10.95 -13.57 14.13
C ARG A 295 11.83 -13.06 13.00
N ALA A 296 12.41 -11.87 13.10
CA ALA A 296 13.34 -11.33 12.11
C ALA A 296 14.55 -12.24 11.87
N ALA A 297 15.22 -12.68 12.94
CA ALA A 297 16.37 -13.61 12.85
C ALA A 297 15.97 -14.97 12.23
N TRP A 298 14.82 -15.51 12.63
CA TRP A 298 14.31 -16.77 12.09
C TRP A 298 13.97 -16.67 10.59
N VAL A 299 13.38 -15.56 10.14
CA VAL A 299 13.11 -15.32 8.71
C VAL A 299 14.41 -15.21 7.91
N GLN A 300 15.44 -14.54 8.44
CA GLN A 300 16.76 -14.49 7.79
C GLN A 300 17.38 -15.89 7.69
N GLU A 301 17.36 -16.68 8.76
CA GLU A 301 17.89 -18.05 8.75
C GLU A 301 17.20 -18.93 7.70
N ILE A 302 15.87 -18.82 7.58
CA ILE A 302 15.10 -19.52 6.54
C ILE A 302 15.52 -19.05 5.14
N ALA A 303 15.71 -17.74 4.94
CA ALA A 303 16.16 -17.21 3.66
C ALA A 303 17.54 -17.77 3.26
N GLU A 304 18.49 -17.80 4.18
CA GLU A 304 19.81 -18.37 3.97
C GLU A 304 19.74 -19.87 3.63
N ARG A 305 18.97 -20.64 4.41
CA ARG A 305 18.82 -22.09 4.22
C ARG A 305 18.20 -22.45 2.87
N ASN A 306 17.31 -21.60 2.34
CA ASN A 306 16.67 -21.80 1.04
C ASN A 306 17.46 -21.18 -0.13
N GLY A 307 18.69 -20.71 0.09
CA GLY A 307 19.57 -20.20 -0.97
C GLY A 307 19.30 -18.75 -1.38
N PHE A 308 18.53 -17.99 -0.61
CA PHE A 308 18.22 -16.58 -0.87
C PHE A 308 19.17 -15.58 -0.19
N GLY A 309 20.24 -16.05 0.47
CA GLY A 309 21.16 -15.19 1.23
C GLY A 309 21.88 -14.10 0.41
N GLN A 310 22.00 -14.28 -0.91
CA GLN A 310 22.58 -13.27 -1.83
C GLN A 310 21.53 -12.65 -2.77
N ASN A 311 20.24 -12.94 -2.57
CA ASN A 311 19.19 -12.39 -3.42
C ASN A 311 18.95 -10.90 -3.04
N VAL A 312 19.10 -9.99 -4.01
CA VAL A 312 18.98 -8.55 -3.77
C VAL A 312 17.59 -8.11 -3.30
N ILE A 313 16.52 -8.80 -3.74
CA ILE A 313 15.13 -8.50 -3.36
C ILE A 313 14.93 -8.88 -1.89
N VAL A 314 15.33 -10.09 -1.52
CA VAL A 314 15.26 -10.58 -0.13
C VAL A 314 16.15 -9.73 0.78
N GLY A 315 17.40 -9.47 0.39
CA GLY A 315 18.32 -8.63 1.16
C GLY A 315 17.80 -7.21 1.39
N SER A 316 17.22 -6.57 0.36
CA SER A 316 16.59 -5.24 0.51
C SER A 316 15.41 -5.26 1.48
N GLY A 317 14.63 -6.35 1.47
CA GLY A 317 13.54 -6.57 2.42
C GLY A 317 14.05 -6.80 3.85
N LEU A 318 15.11 -7.59 4.03
CA LEU A 318 15.73 -7.83 5.33
C LEU A 318 16.26 -6.53 5.95
N VAL A 319 16.90 -5.65 5.16
CA VAL A 319 17.34 -4.31 5.62
C VAL A 319 16.16 -3.49 6.13
N ASP A 320 15.05 -3.41 5.38
CA ASP A 320 13.84 -2.69 5.80
C ASP A 320 13.21 -3.30 7.07
N MET A 321 13.17 -4.63 7.15
CA MET A 321 12.63 -5.37 8.30
C MET A 321 13.44 -5.11 9.56
N TYR A 322 14.76 -5.28 9.52
CA TYR A 322 15.61 -5.04 10.70
C TYR A 322 15.52 -3.59 11.16
N ALA A 323 15.51 -2.61 10.25
CA ALA A 323 15.28 -1.22 10.59
C ALA A 323 13.93 -1.04 11.31
N LYS A 324 12.82 -1.56 10.76
CA LYS A 324 11.49 -1.46 11.40
C LYS A 324 11.32 -2.28 12.68
N CYS A 325 12.18 -3.28 12.92
CA CYS A 325 12.28 -4.02 14.17
C CYS A 325 13.10 -3.28 15.25
N GLY A 326 13.66 -2.10 14.93
CA GLY A 326 14.51 -1.35 15.87
C GLY A 326 15.96 -1.85 15.93
N LEU A 327 16.38 -2.66 14.95
CA LEU A 327 17.68 -3.32 14.85
C LEU A 327 18.50 -2.71 13.69
N ILE A 328 18.85 -1.43 13.83
CA ILE A 328 19.47 -0.67 12.74
C ILE A 328 20.90 -1.11 12.43
N ASP A 329 21.63 -1.62 13.43
CA ASP A 329 22.99 -2.11 13.23
C ASP A 329 23.00 -3.47 12.52
N GLU A 330 22.03 -4.33 12.81
CA GLU A 330 21.78 -5.56 12.06
C GLU A 330 21.35 -5.26 10.63
N ALA A 331 20.45 -4.28 10.43
CA ALA A 331 20.10 -3.80 9.10
C ALA A 331 21.35 -3.31 8.33
N ARG A 332 22.24 -2.60 9.02
CA ARG A 332 23.51 -2.14 8.44
C ARG A 332 24.46 -3.30 8.12
N SER A 333 24.54 -4.31 8.98
CA SER A 333 25.34 -5.51 8.75
C SER A 333 24.86 -6.29 7.52
N VAL A 334 23.55 -6.47 7.37
CA VAL A 334 22.95 -7.08 6.17
C VAL A 334 23.28 -6.25 4.95
N PHE A 335 23.07 -4.93 5.02
CA PHE A 335 23.40 -4.01 3.92
C PHE A 335 24.86 -4.14 3.50
N ASP A 336 25.81 -4.00 4.43
CA ASP A 336 27.23 -4.05 4.12
C ASP A 336 27.65 -5.42 3.55
N GLY A 337 27.06 -6.52 4.03
CA GLY A 337 27.32 -7.89 3.58
C GLY A 337 26.75 -8.26 2.19
N MET A 338 25.82 -7.47 1.64
CA MET A 338 25.25 -7.73 0.30
C MET A 338 26.28 -7.46 -0.83
N GLN A 339 26.44 -8.39 -1.75
CA GLN A 339 27.30 -8.21 -2.93
C GLN A 339 26.70 -7.22 -3.94
N GLU A 340 25.43 -7.41 -4.27
CA GLU A 340 24.67 -6.51 -5.15
C GLU A 340 23.76 -5.61 -4.32
N LYS A 341 23.76 -4.31 -4.64
CA LYS A 341 22.92 -3.30 -3.99
C LYS A 341 22.26 -2.47 -5.07
N ASN A 342 20.94 -2.39 -5.05
CA ASN A 342 20.18 -1.58 -6.00
C ASN A 342 19.59 -0.34 -5.30
N VAL A 343 18.84 0.47 -6.06
CA VAL A 343 18.16 1.67 -5.53
C VAL A 343 17.28 1.38 -4.32
N TYR A 344 16.61 0.22 -4.28
CA TYR A 344 15.74 -0.18 -3.17
C TYR A 344 16.57 -0.48 -1.93
N THR A 345 17.68 -1.22 -2.04
CA THR A 345 18.58 -1.52 -0.92
C THR A 345 19.09 -0.24 -0.25
N TYR A 346 19.59 0.70 -1.06
CA TYR A 346 20.06 2.00 -0.56
C TYR A 346 18.93 2.83 0.06
N SER A 347 17.77 2.88 -0.59
CA SER A 347 16.62 3.65 -0.09
C SER A 347 16.11 3.10 1.25
N SER A 348 15.99 1.77 1.40
CA SER A 348 15.60 1.13 2.66
C SER A 348 16.56 1.49 3.79
N MET A 349 17.87 1.43 3.54
CA MET A 349 18.88 1.77 4.56
C MET A 349 18.86 3.26 4.91
N ILE A 350 18.72 4.16 3.92
CA ILE A 350 18.64 5.62 4.15
C ILE A 350 17.39 5.96 5.00
N VAL A 351 16.23 5.38 4.67
CA VAL A 351 14.99 5.57 5.45
C VAL A 351 15.13 4.99 6.86
N GLY A 352 15.76 3.81 7.00
CA GLY A 352 16.06 3.22 8.31
C GLY A 352 16.96 4.12 9.16
N LEU A 353 18.05 4.63 8.61
CA LEU A 353 18.94 5.56 9.33
C LEU A 353 18.20 6.85 9.73
N ALA A 354 17.34 7.38 8.85
CA ALA A 354 16.54 8.58 9.11
C ALA A 354 15.55 8.39 10.27
N SER A 355 14.83 7.27 10.29
CA SER A 355 13.87 6.94 11.36
C SER A 355 14.54 6.60 12.68
N HIS A 356 15.85 6.31 12.69
CA HIS A 356 16.64 6.09 13.90
C HIS A 356 17.44 7.31 14.39
N GLY A 357 17.29 8.47 13.74
CA GLY A 357 18.01 9.69 14.10
C GLY A 357 19.46 9.77 13.61
N ARG A 358 19.91 8.83 12.76
CA ARG A 358 21.28 8.77 12.21
C ARG A 358 21.41 9.57 10.92
N ALA A 359 20.98 10.83 10.96
CA ALA A 359 20.81 11.66 9.76
C ALA A 359 22.11 11.90 8.97
N LYS A 360 23.23 12.08 9.66
CA LYS A 360 24.55 12.25 9.01
C LYS A 360 24.96 11.01 8.21
N GLU A 361 24.66 9.83 8.72
CA GLU A 361 24.95 8.56 8.05
C GLU A 361 24.02 8.33 6.86
N ALA A 362 22.75 8.70 6.98
CA ALA A 362 21.80 8.67 5.86
C ALA A 362 22.29 9.53 4.69
N ILE A 363 22.75 10.76 4.96
CA ILE A 363 23.31 11.67 3.95
C ILE A 363 24.62 11.13 3.38
N ALA A 364 25.50 10.58 4.22
CA ALA A 364 26.75 9.98 3.76
C ALA A 364 26.49 8.79 2.81
N LEU A 365 25.51 7.95 3.14
CA LEU A 365 25.12 6.80 2.33
C LEU A 365 24.49 7.22 0.99
N PHE A 366 23.70 8.30 0.97
CA PHE A 366 23.24 8.89 -0.29
C PHE A 366 24.38 9.41 -1.16
N LYS A 367 25.38 10.06 -0.55
CA LYS A 367 26.57 10.52 -1.30
C LYS A 367 27.35 9.35 -1.87
N ASP A 368 27.45 8.24 -1.15
CA ASP A 368 28.02 6.99 -1.66
C ASP A 368 27.21 6.42 -2.84
N MET A 369 25.89 6.31 -2.68
CA MET A 369 24.96 5.88 -3.72
C MET A 369 25.13 6.67 -5.02
N VAL A 370 25.22 8.01 -4.94
CA VAL A 370 25.34 8.90 -6.12
C VAL A 370 26.73 8.82 -6.78
N ARG A 371 27.77 8.37 -6.06
CA ARG A 371 29.10 8.14 -6.68
C ARG A 371 29.11 6.88 -7.54
N ARG A 372 28.17 5.96 -7.33
CA ARG A 372 28.03 4.76 -8.13
C ARG A 372 27.30 5.07 -9.44
N ALA A 373 27.86 4.61 -10.56
CA ALA A 373 27.29 4.87 -11.89
C ALA A 373 26.00 4.07 -12.17
N ASP A 374 25.78 2.96 -11.45
CA ASP A 374 24.71 1.99 -11.68
C ASP A 374 23.44 2.25 -10.83
N VAL A 375 23.47 3.21 -9.89
CA VAL A 375 22.37 3.43 -8.95
C VAL A 375 21.89 4.88 -8.98
N VAL A 376 20.66 5.08 -9.47
CA VAL A 376 20.03 6.40 -9.53
C VAL A 376 19.02 6.55 -8.38
N PRO A 377 19.05 7.65 -7.61
CA PRO A 377 18.04 7.95 -6.59
C PRO A 377 16.61 7.94 -7.14
N ASN A 378 15.65 7.53 -6.31
CA ASN A 378 14.22 7.56 -6.64
C ASN A 378 13.42 8.38 -5.59
N HIS A 379 12.10 8.41 -5.74
CA HIS A 379 11.19 9.08 -4.80
C HIS A 379 11.42 8.65 -3.33
N VAL A 380 11.57 7.35 -3.07
CA VAL A 380 11.77 6.83 -1.71
C VAL A 380 13.10 7.28 -1.12
N THR A 381 14.16 7.36 -1.93
CA THR A 381 15.46 7.88 -1.50
C THR A 381 15.35 9.31 -0.95
N PHE A 382 14.62 10.18 -1.65
CA PHE A 382 14.43 11.58 -1.23
C PHE A 382 13.51 11.70 -0.01
N ILE A 383 12.48 10.88 0.12
CA ILE A 383 11.69 10.80 1.37
C ILE A 383 12.61 10.49 2.56
N GLY A 384 13.51 9.51 2.42
CA GLY A 384 14.49 9.17 3.45
C GLY A 384 15.42 10.33 3.81
N LEU A 385 15.96 11.05 2.82
CA LEU A 385 16.81 12.23 3.05
C LEU A 385 16.05 13.37 3.76
N LEU A 386 14.85 13.70 3.29
CA LEU A 386 14.06 14.79 3.87
C LEU A 386 13.60 14.44 5.29
N THR A 387 13.27 13.17 5.55
CA THR A 387 12.99 12.66 6.90
C THR A 387 14.21 12.80 7.81
N ALA A 388 15.40 12.46 7.30
CA ALA A 388 16.66 12.62 8.05
C ALA A 388 16.91 14.10 8.39
N CYS A 389 16.70 15.00 7.43
CA CYS A 389 16.80 16.44 7.66
C CYS A 389 15.77 16.92 8.69
N SER A 390 14.50 16.50 8.58
CA SER A 390 13.43 16.84 9.51
C SER A 390 13.79 16.44 10.95
N HIS A 391 14.18 15.18 11.15
CA HIS A 391 14.45 14.65 12.49
C HIS A 391 15.70 15.22 13.16
N ALA A 392 16.60 15.83 12.39
CA ALA A 392 17.82 16.47 12.90
C ALA A 392 17.80 18.01 12.79
N GLY A 393 16.68 18.61 12.37
CA GLY A 393 16.54 20.06 12.24
C GLY A 393 17.42 20.70 11.16
N MET A 394 17.84 19.95 10.14
CA MET A 394 18.76 20.42 9.10
C MET A 394 18.01 21.16 7.97
N VAL A 395 17.43 22.32 8.28
CA VAL A 395 16.56 23.09 7.35
C VAL A 395 17.24 23.39 6.02
N ARG A 396 18.48 23.86 6.05
CA ARG A 396 19.26 24.19 4.85
C ARG A 396 19.48 22.99 3.94
N ASP A 397 19.87 21.86 4.52
CA ASP A 397 20.06 20.60 3.77
C ASP A 397 18.73 20.09 3.21
N GLY A 398 17.63 20.24 3.96
CA GLY A 398 16.29 19.88 3.51
C GLY A 398 15.88 20.63 2.24
N HIS A 399 16.00 21.96 2.22
CA HIS A 399 15.75 22.74 1.00
C HIS A 399 16.69 22.35 -0.15
N PHE A 400 17.96 22.12 0.15
CA PHE A 400 18.95 21.74 -0.85
C PHE A 400 18.61 20.41 -1.54
N TYR A 401 18.26 19.36 -0.77
CA TYR A 401 17.87 18.07 -1.34
C TYR A 401 16.50 18.13 -2.01
N PHE A 402 15.56 18.90 -1.47
CA PHE A 402 14.24 19.09 -2.08
C PHE A 402 14.34 19.75 -3.47
N ALA A 403 15.20 20.75 -3.64
CA ALA A 403 15.47 21.37 -4.93
C ALA A 403 16.19 20.40 -5.88
N GLN A 404 17.27 19.75 -5.41
CA GLN A 404 18.04 18.81 -6.24
C GLN A 404 17.20 17.66 -6.79
N MET A 405 16.20 17.18 -6.04
CA MET A 405 15.29 16.13 -6.48
C MET A 405 14.68 16.46 -7.85
N LYS A 406 14.20 17.69 -8.03
CA LYS A 406 13.64 18.18 -9.29
C LYS A 406 14.74 18.56 -10.28
N ASP A 407 15.67 19.40 -9.86
CA ASP A 407 16.59 20.09 -10.77
C ASP A 407 17.66 19.17 -11.35
N LYS A 408 18.12 18.17 -10.57
CA LYS A 408 19.18 17.25 -10.97
C LYS A 408 18.65 15.88 -11.39
N TYR A 409 17.63 15.36 -10.70
CA TYR A 409 17.15 14.00 -10.91
C TYR A 409 15.80 13.94 -11.66
N GLY A 410 15.16 15.08 -11.93
CA GLY A 410 13.88 15.12 -12.65
C GLY A 410 12.71 14.48 -11.89
N ILE A 411 12.85 14.30 -10.58
CA ILE A 411 11.85 13.67 -9.72
C ILE A 411 10.89 14.76 -9.23
N LEU A 412 9.61 14.65 -9.59
CA LEU A 412 8.59 15.58 -9.12
C LEU A 412 8.20 15.29 -7.66
N PRO A 413 8.05 16.32 -6.81
CA PRO A 413 7.62 16.11 -5.43
C PRO A 413 6.22 15.49 -5.33
N SER A 414 6.11 14.38 -4.60
CA SER A 414 4.83 13.84 -4.13
C SER A 414 4.41 14.50 -2.81
N ALA A 415 3.17 14.25 -2.39
CA ALA A 415 2.65 14.76 -1.11
C ALA A 415 3.47 14.27 0.11
N ASP A 416 4.11 13.08 0.04
CA ASP A 416 5.02 12.60 1.09
C ASP A 416 6.29 13.45 1.21
N HIS A 417 6.84 13.92 0.08
CA HIS A 417 8.01 14.82 0.09
C HIS A 417 7.66 16.16 0.73
N TYR A 418 6.48 16.70 0.40
CA TYR A 418 5.96 17.90 1.05
C TYR A 418 5.68 17.68 2.53
N THR A 419 5.15 16.51 2.92
CA THR A 419 4.95 16.15 4.33
C THR A 419 6.27 16.23 5.11
N CYS A 420 7.37 15.69 4.55
CA CYS A 420 8.68 15.75 5.19
C CYS A 420 9.20 17.20 5.33
N MET A 421 8.98 18.03 4.31
CA MET A 421 9.38 19.45 4.36
C MET A 421 8.55 20.27 5.34
N VAL A 422 7.24 20.04 5.40
CA VAL A 422 6.32 20.68 6.35
C VAL A 422 6.66 20.25 7.78
N ASP A 423 6.98 18.98 8.02
CA ASP A 423 7.45 18.50 9.33
C ASP A 423 8.80 19.17 9.71
N LEU A 424 9.74 19.29 8.76
CA LEU A 424 11.02 19.95 8.98
C LEU A 424 10.87 21.43 9.35
N LEU A 425 10.15 22.21 8.53
CA LEU A 425 9.89 23.63 8.77
C LEU A 425 9.09 23.84 10.04
N GLY A 426 8.06 23.00 10.24
CA GLY A 426 7.20 23.02 11.40
C GLY A 426 7.95 22.78 12.70
N ARG A 427 8.84 21.78 12.77
CA ARG A 427 9.70 21.53 13.96
C ARG A 427 10.73 22.63 14.19
N ALA A 428 11.17 23.32 13.13
CA ALA A 428 12.09 24.45 13.22
C ALA A 428 11.42 25.75 13.67
N GLY A 429 10.10 25.77 13.89
CA GLY A 429 9.35 26.97 14.26
C GLY A 429 8.93 27.85 13.08
N LEU A 430 9.19 27.43 11.85
CA LEU A 430 8.86 28.16 10.61
C LEU A 430 7.44 27.79 10.15
N VAL A 431 6.46 27.93 11.04
CA VAL A 431 5.08 27.44 10.83
C VAL A 431 4.39 28.15 9.67
N ASP A 432 4.59 29.46 9.52
CA ASP A 432 3.99 30.23 8.42
C ASP A 432 4.60 29.85 7.06
N GLU A 433 5.92 29.64 7.00
CA GLU A 433 6.60 29.13 5.80
C GLU A 433 6.12 27.72 5.45
N ALA A 434 5.89 26.88 6.45
CA ALA A 434 5.31 25.55 6.26
C ALA A 434 3.89 25.64 5.65
N LEU A 435 3.06 26.57 6.11
CA LEU A 435 1.72 26.79 5.54
C LEU A 435 1.80 27.31 4.09
N ASP A 436 2.71 28.23 3.80
CA ASP A 436 2.91 28.74 2.44
C ASP A 436 3.41 27.65 1.50
N LEU A 437 4.28 26.75 1.98
CA LEU A 437 4.69 25.56 1.24
C LEU A 437 3.49 24.68 0.88
N VAL A 438 2.59 24.40 1.84
CA VAL A 438 1.36 23.62 1.59
C VAL A 438 0.48 24.28 0.54
N ARG A 439 0.32 25.60 0.59
CA ARG A 439 -0.47 26.37 -0.39
C ARG A 439 0.14 26.34 -1.80
N SER A 440 1.46 26.19 -1.90
CA SER A 440 2.20 26.13 -3.17
C SER A 440 2.31 24.73 -3.77
N MET A 441 1.74 23.71 -3.12
CA MET A 441 1.83 22.32 -3.58
C MET A 441 1.19 22.14 -4.96
N ILE A 442 1.91 21.42 -5.85
CA ILE A 442 1.42 21.04 -7.18
C ILE A 442 0.55 19.77 -7.17
N VAL A 443 0.44 19.13 -6.00
CA VAL A 443 -0.34 17.91 -5.75
C VAL A 443 -1.29 18.15 -4.58
N GLU A 444 -2.42 17.46 -4.57
CA GLU A 444 -3.39 17.55 -3.48
C GLU A 444 -2.77 17.08 -2.14
N PRO A 445 -2.83 17.89 -1.07
CA PRO A 445 -2.31 17.51 0.23
C PRO A 445 -3.18 16.45 0.90
N HIS A 446 -2.58 15.33 1.31
CA HIS A 446 -3.24 14.31 2.12
C HIS A 446 -3.15 14.61 3.63
N GLY A 447 -3.77 13.76 4.45
CA GLY A 447 -3.83 13.94 5.91
C GLY A 447 -2.46 14.09 6.57
N GLY A 448 -1.45 13.32 6.17
CA GLY A 448 -0.06 13.47 6.65
C GLY A 448 0.52 14.90 6.58
N VAL A 449 0.28 15.64 5.49
CA VAL A 449 0.79 17.02 5.33
C VAL A 449 0.17 17.96 6.37
N TRP A 450 -1.16 17.95 6.47
CA TRP A 450 -1.88 18.78 7.42
C TRP A 450 -1.66 18.34 8.87
N GLY A 451 -1.47 17.03 9.09
CA GLY A 451 -1.13 16.45 10.39
C GLY A 451 0.22 16.94 10.90
N ALA A 452 1.24 16.98 10.03
CA ALA A 452 2.55 17.56 10.35
C ALA A 452 2.43 19.05 10.72
N LEU A 453 1.67 19.83 9.94
CA LEU A 453 1.46 21.25 10.21
C LEU A 453 0.70 21.48 11.54
N LEU A 454 -0.36 20.72 11.81
CA LEU A 454 -1.10 20.81 13.07
C LEU A 454 -0.23 20.40 14.27
N GLY A 455 0.63 19.39 14.09
CA GLY A 455 1.62 18.97 15.08
C GLY A 455 2.61 20.08 15.41
N ALA A 456 3.12 20.79 14.39
CA ALA A 456 3.99 21.95 14.56
C ALA A 456 3.30 23.11 15.29
N CYS A 457 2.04 23.38 14.94
CA CYS A 457 1.24 24.41 15.61
C CYS A 457 1.07 24.14 17.10
N ARG A 458 0.96 22.87 17.52
CA ARG A 458 0.95 22.49 18.94
C ARG A 458 2.26 22.87 19.62
N ILE A 459 3.40 22.60 18.99
CA ILE A 459 4.73 22.85 19.56
C ILE A 459 4.98 24.36 19.72
N HIS A 460 4.60 25.15 18.72
CA HIS A 460 4.89 26.58 18.67
C HIS A 460 3.72 27.49 19.11
N GLY A 461 2.58 26.90 19.49
CA GLY A 461 1.41 27.64 19.98
C GLY A 461 0.65 28.46 18.93
N ASN A 462 0.87 28.22 17.63
CA ASN A 462 0.20 28.97 16.56
C ASN A 462 -1.24 28.46 16.35
N THR A 463 -2.20 29.05 17.06
CA THR A 463 -3.60 28.60 17.02
C THR A 463 -4.31 28.89 15.71
N ASP A 464 -3.87 29.87 14.93
CA ASP A 464 -4.59 30.29 13.73
C ASP A 464 -4.31 29.31 12.58
N VAL A 465 -3.04 28.97 12.38
CA VAL A 465 -2.65 27.91 11.44
C VAL A 465 -3.18 26.54 11.89
N ALA A 466 -3.24 26.27 13.21
CA ALA A 466 -3.82 25.04 13.74
C ALA A 466 -5.28 24.82 13.30
N LYS A 467 -6.10 25.89 13.29
CA LYS A 467 -7.50 25.81 12.86
C LYS A 467 -7.62 25.48 11.38
N VAL A 468 -6.80 26.13 10.55
CA VAL A 468 -6.75 25.88 9.10
C VAL A 468 -6.40 24.42 8.84
N ALA A 469 -5.31 23.94 9.44
CA ALA A 469 -4.87 22.56 9.28
C ALA A 469 -5.93 21.54 9.74
N ALA A 470 -6.57 21.79 10.89
CA ALA A 470 -7.61 20.92 11.40
C ALA A 470 -8.88 20.91 10.54
N GLU A 471 -9.27 22.03 9.94
CA GLU A 471 -10.42 22.07 9.03
C GLU A 471 -10.22 21.16 7.82
N HIS A 472 -9.02 21.17 7.23
CA HIS A 472 -8.67 20.25 6.14
C HIS A 472 -8.63 18.79 6.61
N LEU A 473 -8.02 18.51 7.78
CA LEU A 473 -8.00 17.17 8.36
C LEU A 473 -9.40 16.60 8.63
N PHE A 474 -10.34 17.42 9.11
CA PHE A 474 -11.71 16.95 9.39
C PHE A 474 -12.51 16.61 8.13
N LYS A 475 -12.10 17.13 6.96
CA LYS A 475 -12.65 16.79 5.65
C LYS A 475 -12.00 15.53 5.09
N LEU A 476 -10.68 15.40 5.22
CA LEU A 476 -9.91 14.26 4.70
C LEU A 476 -10.08 12.99 5.55
N GLU A 477 -10.07 13.14 6.88
CA GLU A 477 -10.07 12.06 7.86
C GLU A 477 -11.15 12.32 8.93
N PRO A 478 -12.45 12.24 8.56
CA PRO A 478 -13.56 12.60 9.46
C PRO A 478 -13.65 11.72 10.71
N GLU A 479 -13.09 10.51 10.66
CA GLU A 479 -13.03 9.54 11.76
C GLU A 479 -11.71 9.62 12.55
N GLY A 480 -10.74 10.43 12.10
CA GLY A 480 -9.42 10.57 12.71
C GLY A 480 -9.48 11.35 14.03
N ILE A 481 -9.86 10.70 15.13
CA ILE A 481 -10.04 11.36 16.44
C ILE A 481 -8.77 12.09 16.94
N GLY A 482 -7.60 11.57 16.58
CA GLY A 482 -6.30 12.18 16.94
C GLY A 482 -6.20 13.65 16.51
N ASN A 483 -6.75 13.99 15.34
CA ASN A 483 -6.73 15.35 14.80
C ASN A 483 -7.56 16.32 15.66
N TYR A 484 -8.72 15.86 16.14
CA TYR A 484 -9.59 16.64 17.03
C TYR A 484 -8.95 16.83 18.41
N VAL A 485 -8.36 15.78 18.95
CA VAL A 485 -7.65 15.83 20.23
C VAL A 485 -6.47 16.79 20.14
N LEU A 486 -5.71 16.75 19.04
CA LEU A 486 -4.56 17.60 18.82
C LEU A 486 -4.94 19.09 18.72
N LEU A 487 -6.00 19.42 17.97
CA LEU A 487 -6.53 20.79 17.93
C LEU A 487 -7.04 21.22 19.31
N SER A 488 -7.83 20.37 19.99
CA SER A 488 -8.35 20.66 21.33
C SER A 488 -7.22 20.94 22.32
N ASN A 489 -6.12 20.19 22.26
CA ASN A 489 -4.98 20.38 23.14
C ASN A 489 -4.21 21.68 22.82
N THR A 490 -4.07 22.00 21.53
CA THR A 490 -3.43 23.25 21.08
C THR A 490 -4.22 24.48 21.56
N LEU A 491 -5.54 24.45 21.43
CA LEU A 491 -6.42 25.52 21.90
C LEU A 491 -6.47 25.64 23.42
N ALA A 492 -6.47 24.51 24.14
CA ALA A 492 -6.43 24.49 25.60
C ALA A 492 -5.12 25.09 26.14
N SER A 493 -3.98 24.78 25.51
CA SER A 493 -2.68 25.36 25.88
C SER A 493 -2.62 26.88 25.65
N ALA A 494 -3.44 27.40 24.73
CA ALA A 494 -3.59 28.83 24.49
C ALA A 494 -4.73 29.49 25.30
N GLY A 495 -5.37 28.75 26.23
CA GLY A 495 -6.46 29.27 27.07
C GLY A 495 -7.80 29.50 26.36
N LYS A 496 -7.98 29.04 25.11
CA LYS A 496 -9.19 29.26 24.29
C LYS A 496 -10.30 28.24 24.62
N TRP A 497 -10.80 28.22 25.85
CA TRP A 497 -11.72 27.20 26.39
C TRP A 497 -13.08 27.10 25.67
N ASP A 498 -13.59 28.22 25.14
CA ASP A 498 -14.83 28.22 24.36
C ASP A 498 -14.69 27.39 23.08
N GLU A 499 -13.54 27.49 22.43
CA GLU A 499 -13.26 26.73 21.20
C GLU A 499 -12.97 25.26 21.51
N VAL A 500 -12.26 24.97 22.61
CA VAL A 500 -12.09 23.60 23.13
C VAL A 500 -13.44 22.93 23.31
N SER A 501 -14.42 23.64 23.89
CA SER A 501 -15.78 23.14 24.09
C SER A 501 -16.49 22.82 22.78
N LYS A 502 -16.30 23.65 21.74
CA LYS A 502 -16.84 23.42 20.38
C LYS A 502 -16.24 22.15 19.75
N VAL A 503 -14.92 21.97 19.81
CA VAL A 503 -14.24 20.79 19.26
C VAL A 503 -14.68 19.51 19.99
N ARG A 504 -14.73 19.53 21.33
CA ARG A 504 -15.20 18.39 22.13
C ARG A 504 -16.67 18.04 21.88
N LYS A 505 -17.53 19.04 21.63
CA LYS A 505 -18.92 18.82 21.23
C LYS A 505 -18.99 18.11 19.87
N LEU A 506 -18.19 18.55 18.89
CA LEU A 506 -18.11 17.94 17.56
C LEU A 506 -17.67 16.46 17.62
N MET A 507 -16.68 16.14 18.46
CA MET A 507 -16.24 14.75 18.69
C MET A 507 -17.38 13.87 19.22
N ARG A 508 -18.15 14.36 20.20
CA ARG A 508 -19.30 13.64 20.76
C ARG A 508 -20.41 13.43 19.73
N THR A 509 -20.74 14.47 18.95
CA THR A 509 -21.80 14.36 17.93
C THR A 509 -21.46 13.37 16.81
N ARG A 510 -20.17 13.15 16.54
CA ARG A 510 -19.69 12.17 15.56
C ARG A 510 -19.46 10.77 16.14
N GLY A 511 -19.66 10.58 17.45
CA GLY A 511 -19.44 9.30 18.10
C GLY A 511 -17.98 8.84 18.14
N LEU A 512 -17.01 9.76 17.99
CA LEU A 512 -15.60 9.42 17.95
C LEU A 512 -15.13 8.93 19.33
N LYS A 513 -14.51 7.75 19.38
CA LYS A 513 -13.93 7.16 20.60
C LYS A 513 -12.41 7.26 20.57
N LYS A 514 -11.82 7.62 21.70
CA LYS A 514 -10.36 7.74 21.84
C LYS A 514 -9.76 6.35 21.98
N ASP A 515 -8.81 6.03 21.10
CA ASP A 515 -7.99 4.85 21.29
C ASP A 515 -7.13 4.99 22.55
N PRO A 516 -7.07 3.96 23.39
CA PRO A 516 -6.24 4.02 24.57
C PRO A 516 -4.76 4.11 24.18
N ALA A 517 -4.01 4.93 24.91
CA ALA A 517 -2.57 5.01 24.75
C ALA A 517 -1.95 3.71 25.28
N VAL A 518 -1.27 2.96 24.42
CA VAL A 518 -0.69 1.66 24.76
C VAL A 518 0.79 1.64 24.45
N SER A 519 1.57 1.15 25.41
CA SER A 519 2.97 0.77 25.20
C SER A 519 3.07 -0.75 25.28
N SER A 520 3.78 -1.37 24.33
CA SER A 520 4.04 -2.80 24.35
C SER A 520 5.53 -3.10 24.52
N PHE A 521 5.80 -4.25 25.13
CA PHE A 521 7.14 -4.78 25.40
C PHE A 521 7.13 -6.29 25.16
N GLU A 522 8.12 -6.80 24.43
CA GLU A 522 8.31 -8.24 24.21
C GLU A 522 9.28 -8.81 25.26
N GLY A 523 8.80 -9.75 26.08
CA GLY A 523 9.60 -10.42 27.11
C GLY A 523 10.57 -11.46 26.55
N ARG A 524 11.47 -12.01 27.39
CA ARG A 524 12.39 -13.11 26.99
C ARG A 524 11.66 -14.39 26.59
N ASP A 525 10.47 -14.59 27.12
CA ASP A 525 9.54 -15.66 26.77
C ASP A 525 8.88 -15.45 25.40
N GLY A 526 9.01 -14.26 24.80
CA GLY A 526 8.37 -13.92 23.52
C GLY A 526 6.92 -13.48 23.68
N LEU A 527 6.44 -13.32 24.91
CA LEU A 527 5.13 -12.76 25.19
C LEU A 527 5.17 -11.24 25.03
N VAL A 528 4.19 -10.70 24.32
CA VAL A 528 4.00 -9.26 24.18
C VAL A 528 3.12 -8.76 25.32
N HIS A 529 3.71 -8.01 26.23
CA HIS A 529 3.02 -7.36 27.33
C HIS A 529 2.54 -5.98 26.90
N GLN A 530 1.27 -5.67 27.13
CA GLN A 530 0.67 -4.36 26.83
C GLN A 530 0.39 -3.61 28.12
N PHE A 531 0.71 -2.32 28.11
CA PHE A 531 0.53 -1.40 29.23
C PHE A 531 -0.32 -0.23 28.78
N PHE A 532 -1.41 0.03 29.49
CA PHE A 532 -2.28 1.17 29.24
C PHE A 532 -2.09 2.21 30.35
N ALA A 533 -2.31 3.48 30.01
CA ALA A 533 -2.18 4.55 30.99
C ALA A 533 -3.19 4.37 32.14
N GLY A 534 -2.70 4.31 33.39
CA GLY A 534 -3.52 4.13 34.58
C GLY A 534 -4.11 2.73 34.79
N ASP A 535 -3.72 1.75 33.98
CA ASP A 535 -4.29 0.40 34.02
C ASP A 535 -3.66 -0.49 35.12
N ASN A 536 -4.49 -1.40 35.65
CA ASN A 536 -4.15 -2.39 36.66
C ASN A 536 -4.37 -3.83 36.18
N SER A 537 -4.69 -4.04 34.90
CA SER A 537 -5.00 -5.35 34.33
C SER A 537 -3.82 -6.32 34.32
N HIS A 538 -2.58 -5.80 34.38
CA HIS A 538 -1.39 -6.63 34.32
C HIS A 538 -1.23 -7.47 35.61
N PRO A 539 -0.94 -8.79 35.52
CA PRO A 539 -0.80 -9.65 36.70
C PRO A 539 0.22 -9.16 37.74
N LYS A 540 1.29 -8.49 37.26
CA LYS A 540 2.37 -7.92 38.08
C LYS A 540 2.24 -6.42 38.37
N THR A 541 1.04 -5.84 38.27
CA THR A 541 0.84 -4.38 38.41
C THR A 541 1.46 -3.80 39.68
N ASN A 542 1.29 -4.47 40.83
CA ASN A 542 1.82 -3.97 42.11
C ASN A 542 3.36 -3.90 42.13
N GLU A 543 4.03 -4.91 41.57
CA GLU A 543 5.49 -4.96 41.44
C GLU A 543 5.98 -3.85 40.50
N ILE A 544 5.31 -3.68 39.35
CA ILE A 544 5.66 -2.66 38.35
C ILE A 544 5.55 -1.26 38.95
N LYS A 545 4.46 -0.96 39.67
CA LYS A 545 4.26 0.35 40.30
C LYS A 545 5.29 0.62 41.40
N LYS A 546 5.64 -0.39 42.19
CA LYS A 546 6.69 -0.27 43.20
C LYS A 546 8.04 0.07 42.55
N ALA A 547 8.44 -0.68 41.52
CA ALA A 547 9.67 -0.44 40.78
C ALA A 547 9.69 0.94 40.11
N LEU A 548 8.55 1.38 39.57
CA LEU A 548 8.42 2.71 38.99
C LEU A 548 8.64 3.83 40.03
N LEU A 549 8.10 3.67 41.24
CA LEU A 549 8.29 4.64 42.32
C LEU A 549 9.75 4.67 42.79
N GLU A 550 10.39 3.51 42.92
CA GLU A 550 11.81 3.40 43.27
C GLU A 550 12.69 4.06 42.19
N LEU A 551 12.42 3.77 40.91
CA LEU A 551 13.13 4.38 39.79
C LEU A 551 12.91 5.90 39.75
N ALA A 552 11.69 6.37 39.94
CA ALA A 552 11.37 7.80 39.98
C ALA A 552 12.10 8.50 41.13
N ALA A 553 12.20 7.88 42.31
CA ALA A 553 12.98 8.40 43.42
C ALA A 553 14.46 8.53 43.07
N LYS A 554 15.08 7.52 42.44
CA LYS A 554 16.47 7.61 41.95
C LYS A 554 16.64 8.75 40.94
N LEU A 555 15.71 8.87 40.00
CA LEU A 555 15.74 9.90 38.96
C LEU A 555 15.60 11.31 39.54
N LYS A 556 14.75 11.51 40.55
CA LYS A 556 14.62 12.80 41.25
C LYS A 556 15.93 13.22 41.92
N HIS A 557 16.65 12.29 42.54
CA HIS A 557 18.00 12.57 43.08
C HIS A 557 19.01 12.94 41.98
N ALA A 558 18.82 12.44 40.77
CA ALA A 558 19.63 12.77 39.59
C ALA A 558 19.14 14.02 38.83
N GLY A 559 18.19 14.79 39.38
CA GLY A 559 17.70 16.04 38.80
C GLY A 559 16.50 15.92 37.86
N TYR A 560 15.75 14.81 37.89
CA TYR A 560 14.49 14.71 37.16
C TYR A 560 13.42 15.64 37.77
N VAL A 561 12.92 16.56 36.94
CA VAL A 561 11.77 17.42 37.24
C VAL A 561 10.65 17.12 36.24
N PRO A 562 9.44 16.73 36.69
CA PRO A 562 8.33 16.42 35.80
C PRO A 562 7.94 17.61 34.91
N ILE A 563 7.76 17.36 33.61
CA ILE A 563 7.33 18.39 32.65
C ILE A 563 5.80 18.45 32.64
N LEU A 564 5.22 19.26 33.53
CA LEU A 564 3.77 19.34 33.76
C LEU A 564 2.97 19.81 32.54
N THR A 565 3.58 20.56 31.62
CA THR A 565 2.97 20.98 30.34
C THR A 565 2.61 19.81 29.42
N SER A 566 3.16 18.61 29.68
CA SER A 566 2.77 17.38 28.97
C SER A 566 1.33 16.95 29.29
N ILE A 567 0.74 17.42 30.38
CA ILE A 567 -0.66 17.18 30.76
C ILE A 567 -1.48 18.44 30.48
N VAL A 568 -2.34 18.36 29.47
CA VAL A 568 -3.17 19.49 29.00
C VAL A 568 -4.49 19.62 29.78
N TYR A 569 -4.72 18.76 30.77
CA TYR A 569 -5.90 18.86 31.64
C TYR A 569 -5.73 19.99 32.66
N ASP A 570 -6.80 20.74 32.86
CA ASP A 570 -6.89 21.76 33.91
C ASP A 570 -7.14 21.09 35.27
N VAL A 571 -6.05 20.57 35.84
CA VAL A 571 -6.01 19.93 37.16
C VAL A 571 -4.82 20.48 37.93
N SER A 572 -4.81 20.27 39.25
CA SER A 572 -3.70 20.72 40.10
C SER A 572 -2.36 20.09 39.67
N ASP A 573 -1.26 20.78 39.95
CA ASP A 573 0.07 20.31 39.56
C ASP A 573 0.42 18.95 40.18
N GLY A 574 -0.03 18.67 41.41
CA GLY A 574 0.10 17.35 42.02
C GLY A 574 -0.68 16.25 41.30
N GLU A 575 -1.86 16.58 40.75
CA GLU A 575 -2.63 15.65 39.93
C GLU A 575 -1.96 15.41 38.56
N LYS A 576 -1.40 16.46 37.94
CA LYS A 576 -0.61 16.33 36.71
C LYS A 576 0.59 15.40 36.91
N GLU A 577 1.32 15.55 38.02
CA GLU A 577 2.44 14.67 38.34
C GLU A 577 1.99 13.21 38.51
N ARG A 578 0.86 12.98 39.20
CA ARG A 578 0.29 11.63 39.33
C ARG A 578 -0.08 11.01 37.99
N LEU A 579 -0.69 11.77 37.09
CA LEU A 579 -1.05 11.31 35.74
C LEU A 579 0.19 10.99 34.90
N LEU A 580 1.23 11.82 34.97
CA LEU A 580 2.52 11.59 34.31
C LEU A 580 3.18 10.30 34.76
N MET A 581 3.09 9.96 36.05
CA MET A 581 3.59 8.69 36.57
C MET A 581 2.76 7.49 36.07
N GLY A 582 1.51 7.70 35.69
CA GLY A 582 0.64 6.66 35.11
C GLY A 582 0.86 6.40 33.62
N HIS A 583 1.79 7.08 32.95
CA HIS A 583 2.02 6.89 31.52
C HIS A 583 2.51 5.46 31.20
N SER A 584 1.91 4.86 30.17
CA SER A 584 2.18 3.48 29.74
C SER A 584 3.66 3.19 29.46
N GLU A 585 4.41 4.18 29.00
CA GLU A 585 5.82 4.10 28.63
C GLU A 585 6.66 3.83 29.89
N LYS A 586 6.38 4.53 30.98
CA LYS A 586 7.06 4.37 32.27
C LYS A 586 6.75 3.02 32.91
N LEU A 587 5.50 2.55 32.76
CA LEU A 587 5.10 1.21 33.20
C LEU A 587 5.86 0.13 32.41
N ALA A 588 5.93 0.26 31.08
CA ALA A 588 6.65 -0.65 30.21
C ALA A 588 8.16 -0.69 30.53
N LEU A 589 8.80 0.48 30.74
CA LEU A 589 10.20 0.54 31.16
C LEU A 589 10.42 -0.15 32.51
N SER A 590 9.56 0.13 33.49
CA SER A 590 9.69 -0.44 34.83
C SER A 590 9.55 -1.96 34.81
N PHE A 591 8.61 -2.48 34.01
CA PHE A 591 8.49 -3.92 33.78
C PHE A 591 9.71 -4.50 33.05
N GLY A 592 10.24 -3.81 32.03
CA GLY A 592 11.44 -4.21 31.31
C GLY A 592 12.66 -4.31 32.24
N LEU A 593 12.88 -3.33 33.11
CA LEU A 593 13.96 -3.34 34.11
C LEU A 593 13.78 -4.45 35.14
N LEU A 594 12.55 -4.68 35.61
CA LEU A 594 12.22 -5.76 36.56
C LEU A 594 12.50 -7.16 35.98
N THR A 595 12.26 -7.36 34.69
CA THR A 595 12.31 -8.69 34.05
C THR A 595 13.66 -8.99 33.41
N LEU A 596 14.30 -7.99 32.80
CA LEU A 596 15.59 -8.16 32.11
C LEU A 596 16.79 -7.87 33.01
N GLY A 597 16.61 -7.03 34.05
CA GLY A 597 17.68 -6.50 34.89
C GLY A 597 18.40 -5.30 34.25
N SER A 598 19.29 -4.67 35.01
CA SER A 598 20.13 -3.56 34.56
C SER A 598 21.12 -4.02 33.48
N ARG A 599 21.60 -3.11 32.61
CA ARG A 599 22.52 -3.39 31.48
C ARG A 599 21.96 -4.24 30.33
N CYS A 600 20.65 -4.32 30.18
CA CYS A 600 20.00 -4.93 29.01
C CYS A 600 19.46 -3.86 28.05
N THR A 601 19.28 -4.24 26.78
CA THR A 601 18.55 -3.41 25.80
C THR A 601 17.04 -3.62 25.97
N ILE A 602 16.31 -2.57 26.34
CA ILE A 602 14.86 -2.58 26.54
C ILE A 602 14.19 -1.97 25.31
N ARG A 603 13.29 -2.71 24.66
CA ARG A 603 12.56 -2.26 23.47
C ARG A 603 11.09 -2.03 23.80
N ILE A 604 10.60 -0.82 23.57
CA ILE A 604 9.22 -0.40 23.84
C ILE A 604 8.62 0.12 22.54
N VAL A 605 7.42 -0.34 22.20
CA VAL A 605 6.65 0.20 21.08
C VAL A 605 5.45 0.97 21.61
N LYS A 606 5.28 2.21 21.15
CA LYS A 606 4.19 3.10 21.55
C LYS A 606 3.33 3.43 20.32
N ASN A 607 2.01 3.33 20.48
CA ASN A 607 1.07 3.66 19.38
C ASN A 607 0.89 5.17 19.12
N LEU A 608 1.37 6.02 20.01
CA LEU A 608 1.33 7.48 19.94
C LEU A 608 2.75 8.06 20.02
N ARG A 609 2.91 9.36 19.75
CA ARG A 609 4.18 10.06 20.00
C ARG A 609 4.51 10.07 21.49
N ILE A 610 5.76 9.73 21.84
CA ILE A 610 6.23 9.83 23.23
C ILE A 610 6.20 11.30 23.68
N CYS A 611 5.66 11.59 24.87
CA CYS A 611 5.63 12.96 25.40
C CYS A 611 6.99 13.43 25.94
N ASP A 612 7.17 14.74 26.11
CA ASP A 612 8.40 15.36 26.62
C ASP A 612 8.86 14.75 27.95
N ASP A 613 7.93 14.61 28.88
CA ASP A 613 8.22 14.06 30.20
C ASP A 613 8.72 12.60 30.14
N CYS A 614 8.04 11.74 29.37
CA CYS A 614 8.48 10.36 29.16
C CYS A 614 9.83 10.31 28.44
N HIS A 615 10.05 11.16 27.45
CA HIS A 615 11.34 11.23 26.75
C HIS A 615 12.49 11.62 27.70
N LEU A 616 12.28 12.64 28.55
CA LEU A 616 13.23 13.03 29.59
C LEU A 616 13.46 11.90 30.60
N PHE A 617 12.39 11.23 31.03
CA PHE A 617 12.43 10.12 31.98
C PHE A 617 13.28 8.95 31.44
N MET A 618 13.04 8.52 30.20
CA MET A 618 13.79 7.47 29.52
C MET A 618 15.26 7.84 29.37
N ARG A 619 15.54 9.09 28.98
CA ARG A 619 16.90 9.62 28.85
C ARG A 619 17.65 9.48 30.17
N LEU A 620 17.11 10.01 31.27
CA LEU A 620 17.77 9.92 32.58
C LEU A 620 17.86 8.47 33.10
N ALA A 621 16.84 7.64 32.86
CA ALA A 621 16.84 6.23 33.22
C ALA A 621 17.98 5.45 32.53
N SER A 622 18.25 5.72 31.25
CA SER A 622 19.34 5.06 30.51
C SER A 622 20.71 5.26 31.17
N ARG A 623 20.96 6.44 31.76
CA ARG A 623 22.19 6.75 32.48
C ARG A 623 22.28 6.05 33.83
N ILE A 624 21.21 6.09 34.62
CA ILE A 624 21.22 5.56 36.00
C ILE A 624 21.27 4.03 36.01
N GLU A 625 20.46 3.39 35.16
CA GLU A 625 20.35 1.92 35.12
C GLU A 625 21.35 1.29 34.15
N GLN A 626 22.21 2.11 33.52
CA GLN A 626 23.20 1.70 32.51
C GLN A 626 22.58 0.81 31.43
N ALA A 627 21.34 1.13 31.02
CA ALA A 627 20.54 0.34 30.10
C ALA A 627 20.34 1.11 28.79
N GLU A 628 20.39 0.39 27.68
CA GLU A 628 20.01 0.93 26.38
C GLU A 628 18.50 0.81 26.23
N ILE A 629 17.80 1.93 26.02
CA ILE A 629 16.35 1.92 25.90
C ILE A 629 16.00 2.38 24.49
N ILE A 630 15.31 1.53 23.74
CA ILE A 630 14.86 1.83 22.38
C ILE A 630 13.34 1.98 22.44
N VAL A 631 12.85 3.19 22.17
CA VAL A 631 11.41 3.46 22.08
C VAL A 631 11.04 3.76 20.63
N ARG A 632 10.21 2.91 20.04
CA ARG A 632 9.53 3.19 18.77
C ARG A 632 8.24 3.92 19.07
N ASP A 633 8.12 5.17 18.66
CA ASP A 633 6.83 5.86 18.63
C ASP A 633 6.19 5.77 17.22
N ASN A 634 5.07 6.46 17.01
CA ASN A 634 4.39 6.44 15.72
C ASN A 634 5.13 7.20 14.60
N MET A 635 6.24 7.89 14.90
CA MET A 635 7.01 8.69 13.95
C MET A 635 8.43 8.16 13.74
N ARG A 636 9.11 7.69 14.79
CA ARG A 636 10.54 7.34 14.77
C ARG A 636 10.96 6.44 15.94
N PHE A 637 12.22 6.01 15.90
CA PHE A 637 12.92 5.38 17.00
C PHE A 637 13.73 6.39 17.80
N HIS A 638 13.65 6.27 19.11
CA HIS A 638 14.48 6.98 20.07
C HIS A 638 15.40 5.96 20.73
N HIS A 639 16.71 6.15 20.55
CA HIS A 639 17.73 5.32 21.21
C HIS A 639 18.29 6.11 22.38
N PHE A 640 17.92 5.71 23.59
CA PHE A 640 18.41 6.31 24.82
C PHE A 640 19.58 5.51 25.37
N LYS A 641 20.74 6.16 25.48
CA LYS A 641 21.97 5.55 25.98
C LYS A 641 22.80 6.60 26.70
N ASP A 642 23.32 6.26 27.89
CA ASP A 642 24.19 7.12 28.71
C ASP A 642 23.64 8.54 29.01
N GLY A 643 22.31 8.70 28.98
CA GLY A 643 21.66 9.99 29.19
C GLY A 643 21.54 10.86 27.95
N GLU A 644 21.78 10.31 26.77
CA GLU A 644 21.53 10.95 25.48
C GLU A 644 20.43 10.22 24.72
N CYS A 645 19.87 10.88 23.70
CA CYS A 645 18.91 10.28 22.78
C CYS A 645 19.39 10.49 21.35
N SER A 646 19.18 9.51 20.46
CA SER A 646 19.52 9.62 19.03
C SER A 646 18.85 10.80 18.30
N CYS A 647 17.82 11.42 18.88
CA CYS A 647 17.23 12.65 18.33
C CYS A 647 18.06 13.92 18.58
N GLY A 648 19.14 13.86 19.39
CA GLY A 648 19.98 15.01 19.71
C GLY A 648 19.25 16.13 20.47
N GLY A 649 18.09 15.84 21.07
CA GLY A 649 17.22 16.84 21.72
C GLY A 649 16.32 17.61 20.75
N PHE A 650 16.40 17.35 19.45
CA PHE A 650 15.46 17.88 18.45
C PHE A 650 14.21 16.97 18.43
N TRP A 651 13.39 17.13 19.48
CA TRP A 651 12.26 16.24 19.78
C TRP A 651 11.03 16.47 18.90
#